data_AF-A0A535BI40-F1
#
_entry.id   AF-A0A535BI40-F1
#
_cell.length_a   1.000
_cell.length_b   1.000
_cell.length_c   1.000
_cell.angle_alpha   90.00
_cell.angle_beta   90.00
_cell.angle_gamma   90.00
#
_symmetry.space_group_name_H-M   'P 1'
#
loop_
_entity.id
_entity.type
_entity.pdbx_description
1 polymer ?
#
loop_
_entity_poly.entity_id
_entity_poly.type
_entity_poly.pdbx_seq_one_letter_code
_entity_poly.pdbx_strand_id
1 'polypeptide(L)'
;MIGITGGAAGGFVGVGVGIYVLSITKSTEAVLGGSSTATSGATLAGAALAAISNGTLSDGGFGFASFRGVAIQASSSEDIFGLVLAIGAGAVGVAIPVGVTVASIDTKATLAGSATSSLDVNVSALDKIKTITIAGGVGAGAVGVGAGVDIGIVSANTSATIANGATVNASGRVDVNALTWKRFTTYTFAVGGGAVAVGAAIAVWSMGSNGTDSYDNGQGDSGNALSESGSGNNPADDADGQVSGSGTYQNILDGVAPSTTPSDSGAQKTQSRINAQTSGPASTIQTKGNALGSPTGDALTTPIAPGTTAQIFGNVTASGDVSVNAEDNIGFGGIVGSAAGGAVGVGASLLVGTIAQETTAEVGGTAVISAGGSLNVHAGLKEATSTIAFAGGGGAVGVGAQVTVLIDSSTQLAKIDDSATIHRAVGGITVRAENEDRSVAALTIGGAIGGVAAGVSIGVVNLTGSTKASVGDATIGDTGTVSSLSVEAEDNSTARTQAIAVAAGIGVALNGAVAYTHLHPSEVSARVSGSASIEVTGGITVSATATPEISAVAIGVGVSGGASLGVSYAQASNEVNVIASIGNGADFDSDSLTVTATLARPTGGTNPKNAYANAVAGGGGILLGAQGAVALSSTTGSVSASLGNNVSLPDGDVTVSSASDSQTQSDATGVGVGFIGIGVAVADASSNVTTSTSVGTGLDTESTRTGDLTVGSHGINATVAASTAGSSGVVAGNGSIADADDDSSSSTTIGATAHTLYANDVTISSQNEAQYYIHSDSTNAAVVGASGAFASFDGDTSSATTLPSGFTIAATGIVLITSENDFFSLAGGSVGEPTDNVEAAGGDQRRRRRVERRCQPAQHCARRHGCHALHDAERRDRYLHDRGGQSPGRSVDLGSCCGRRGVRGPRRRLRRNDHRRYRREHHRARRGEHPRRRRLDRPPTDEPHWNDECAVLRPRPHRGARRGGGHDLRHESADDRLRRNDPRRPKCHHRRESARSGRARRRDRSRLRAWLHPGHRRLERHRRRHHRERERQRHLDRRLLPRAHADDREHR
;
A
#
# COMPACT_ATOMS: atom_id res chain seq x y z
N MET A 1 20.16 -12.94 19.36
CA MET A 1 20.75 -14.20 18.86
C MET A 1 21.54 -13.94 17.60
N ILE A 2 22.63 -14.69 17.37
CA ILE A 2 23.50 -14.56 16.18
C ILE A 2 23.58 -15.94 15.52
N GLY A 3 23.15 -16.04 14.27
CA GLY A 3 23.31 -17.23 13.43
C GLY A 3 24.13 -16.91 12.19
N ILE A 4 25.16 -17.72 11.93
CA ILE A 4 26.01 -17.59 10.75
C ILE A 4 26.21 -18.98 10.16
N THR A 5 25.91 -19.13 8.87
CA THR A 5 26.11 -20.36 8.10
C THR A 5 26.74 -20.04 6.74
N GLY A 6 27.33 -21.03 6.11
CA GLY A 6 27.72 -20.89 4.72
C GLY A 6 28.38 -22.11 4.10
N GLY A 7 28.28 -22.21 2.78
CA GLY A 7 28.84 -23.29 1.98
C GLY A 7 29.76 -22.76 0.89
N ALA A 8 31.03 -23.12 0.94
CA ALA A 8 32.02 -22.80 -0.09
C ALA A 8 32.53 -24.09 -0.76
N ALA A 9 32.46 -24.17 -2.09
CA ALA A 9 32.93 -25.33 -2.84
C ALA A 9 33.67 -24.91 -4.12
N GLY A 10 34.82 -25.54 -4.37
CA GLY A 10 35.66 -25.33 -5.55
C GLY A 10 36.00 -26.65 -6.25
N GLY A 11 35.95 -26.68 -7.59
CA GLY A 11 36.30 -27.87 -8.37
C GLY A 11 36.10 -27.68 -9.88
N PHE A 12 35.90 -28.77 -10.63
CA PHE A 12 35.34 -28.67 -11.98
C PHE A 12 33.84 -28.31 -11.92
N VAL A 13 33.14 -28.87 -10.93
CA VAL A 13 31.82 -28.39 -10.48
C VAL A 13 31.95 -28.02 -9.01
N GLY A 14 31.64 -26.79 -8.65
CA GLY A 14 31.63 -26.30 -7.27
C GLY A 14 30.20 -25.89 -6.88
N VAL A 15 29.60 -26.60 -5.92
CA VAL A 15 28.25 -26.30 -5.41
C VAL A 15 28.34 -25.92 -3.93
N GLY A 16 28.26 -24.64 -3.62
CA GLY A 16 28.14 -24.13 -2.26
C GLY A 16 26.67 -24.07 -1.83
N VAL A 17 26.34 -24.66 -0.68
CA VAL A 17 25.00 -24.59 -0.09
C VAL A 17 25.13 -24.16 1.37
N GLY A 18 24.38 -23.13 1.76
CA GLY A 18 24.22 -22.70 3.15
C GLY A 18 22.75 -22.73 3.53
N ILE A 19 22.41 -23.33 4.67
CA ILE A 19 21.05 -23.31 5.20
C ILE A 19 21.11 -22.81 6.64
N TYR A 20 20.26 -21.85 6.97
CA TYR A 20 20.03 -21.33 8.30
C TYR A 20 18.53 -21.35 8.57
N VAL A 21 18.16 -21.96 9.70
CA VAL A 21 16.80 -21.89 10.22
C VAL A 21 16.90 -21.42 11.67
N LEU A 22 16.24 -20.31 11.96
CA LEU A 22 15.99 -19.81 13.30
C LEU A 22 14.50 -19.95 13.57
N SER A 23 14.16 -20.65 14.64
CA SER A 23 12.81 -20.67 15.20
C SER A 23 12.91 -20.15 16.64
N ILE A 24 12.08 -19.15 16.94
CA ILE A 24 11.94 -18.55 18.27
C ILE A 24 10.47 -18.67 18.66
N THR A 25 10.22 -19.27 19.82
CA THR A 25 8.96 -19.14 20.55
C THR A 25 9.30 -18.63 21.93
N LYS A 26 8.71 -17.50 22.34
CA LYS A 26 9.00 -16.86 23.62
C LYS A 26 7.72 -16.30 24.23
N SER A 27 7.49 -16.62 25.50
CA SER A 27 6.44 -16.01 26.31
C SER A 27 7.07 -15.27 27.50
N THR A 28 6.58 -14.06 27.78
CA THR A 28 7.05 -13.18 28.85
C THR A 28 5.84 -12.66 29.61
N GLU A 29 5.51 -13.25 30.76
CA GLU A 29 4.30 -12.91 31.53
C GLU A 29 4.60 -12.25 32.89
N ALA A 30 3.78 -11.28 33.27
CA ALA A 30 3.74 -10.67 34.61
C ALA A 30 2.28 -10.58 35.08
N VAL A 31 1.90 -11.32 36.13
CA VAL A 31 0.49 -11.52 36.51
C VAL A 31 0.26 -11.35 38.01
N LEU A 32 -0.71 -10.51 38.38
CA LEU A 32 -1.36 -10.50 39.70
C LEU A 32 -2.67 -11.28 39.62
N GLY A 33 -2.68 -12.53 40.08
CA GLY A 33 -3.83 -13.45 39.93
C GLY A 33 -5.07 -13.04 40.72
N GLY A 34 -6.26 -13.52 40.29
CA GLY A 34 -7.58 -13.02 40.72
C GLY A 34 -7.88 -12.99 42.22
N SER A 35 -7.26 -13.85 43.03
CA SER A 35 -7.41 -13.86 44.50
C SER A 35 -6.26 -13.17 45.25
N SER A 36 -5.33 -12.54 44.53
CA SER A 36 -4.14 -11.89 45.11
C SER A 36 -4.38 -10.42 45.38
N THR A 37 -3.77 -9.90 46.45
CA THR A 37 -3.80 -8.47 46.80
C THR A 37 -2.39 -7.88 46.79
N ALA A 38 -2.24 -6.70 46.19
CA ALA A 38 -0.99 -5.95 46.13
C ALA A 38 -1.20 -4.54 46.69
N THR A 39 -0.61 -4.26 47.86
CA THR A 39 -0.77 -2.97 48.55
C THR A 39 0.56 -2.23 48.64
N SER A 40 0.61 -0.99 48.14
CA SER A 40 1.79 -0.12 48.18
C SER A 40 1.53 1.11 49.04
N GLY A 41 2.28 1.21 50.15
CA GLY A 41 2.35 2.41 51.00
C GLY A 41 3.46 3.38 50.59
N ALA A 42 3.81 3.41 49.30
CA ALA A 42 4.88 4.26 48.80
C ALA A 42 4.52 5.75 48.93
N THR A 43 5.43 6.54 49.50
CA THR A 43 5.29 8.00 49.62
C THR A 43 6.26 8.72 48.68
N LEU A 44 6.01 10.00 48.41
CA LEU A 44 6.91 10.84 47.60
C LEU A 44 8.32 10.97 48.20
N ALA A 45 8.47 10.79 49.52
CA ALA A 45 9.74 10.87 50.24
C ALA A 45 10.53 9.54 50.28
N GLY A 46 9.95 8.42 49.84
CA GLY A 46 10.63 7.12 49.80
C GLY A 46 11.67 7.00 48.66
N ALA A 47 12.23 5.80 48.49
CA ALA A 47 12.90 5.44 47.23
C ALA A 47 11.85 5.23 46.11
N ALA A 48 12.23 5.49 44.86
CA ALA A 48 11.45 5.16 43.67
C ALA A 48 12.02 3.91 42.98
N LEU A 49 11.17 3.16 42.29
CA LEU A 49 11.58 2.17 41.30
C LEU A 49 12.05 2.88 40.03
N ALA A 50 13.01 2.30 39.32
CA ALA A 50 13.45 2.76 38.00
C ALA A 50 13.08 1.71 36.94
N ALA A 51 13.15 2.10 35.66
CA ALA A 51 12.83 1.23 34.52
C ALA A 51 11.39 0.68 34.50
N ILE A 52 10.43 1.44 35.06
CA ILE A 52 9.01 1.23 34.82
C ILE A 52 8.57 2.14 33.66
N SER A 53 7.73 1.62 32.76
CA SER A 53 7.18 2.35 31.61
C SER A 53 6.46 3.61 32.06
N ASN A 54 6.71 4.72 31.34
CA ASN A 54 5.95 5.96 31.47
C ASN A 54 4.81 6.07 30.43
N GLY A 55 4.53 5.01 29.67
CA GLY A 55 3.50 4.98 28.64
C GLY A 55 3.89 5.60 27.29
N THR A 56 5.11 6.11 27.11
CA THR A 56 5.56 6.69 25.84
C THR A 56 6.45 5.73 25.06
N LEU A 57 6.25 5.62 23.75
CA LEU A 57 7.15 4.98 22.80
C LEU A 57 7.74 6.04 21.83
N SER A 58 8.75 5.65 21.06
CA SER A 58 9.51 6.52 20.16
C SER A 58 10.36 5.68 19.20
N ASP A 59 10.97 6.31 18.20
CA ASP A 59 11.88 5.64 17.26
C ASP A 59 13.13 5.03 17.96
N GLY A 60 13.49 5.51 19.16
CA GLY A 60 14.51 4.91 20.03
C GLY A 60 14.04 3.67 20.81
N GLY A 61 12.72 3.49 20.95
CA GLY A 61 12.05 2.54 21.84
C GLY A 61 11.34 3.22 23.01
N PHE A 62 11.03 2.43 24.03
CA PHE A 62 10.21 2.83 25.18
C PHE A 62 10.86 3.89 26.07
N GLY A 63 10.02 4.81 26.56
CA GLY A 63 10.34 5.68 27.69
C GLY A 63 10.21 4.95 29.03
N PHE A 64 10.95 5.43 30.02
CA PHE A 64 10.94 4.90 31.38
C PHE A 64 11.07 6.03 32.40
N ALA A 65 10.37 5.94 33.52
CA ALA A 65 10.36 6.94 34.58
C ALA A 65 10.73 6.35 35.95
N SER A 66 10.88 7.24 36.94
CA SER A 66 10.94 6.87 38.35
C SER A 66 9.54 6.66 38.91
N PHE A 67 9.17 5.42 39.21
CA PHE A 67 7.81 5.02 39.58
C PHE A 67 7.66 4.74 41.09
N ARG A 68 6.47 4.96 41.63
CA ARG A 68 6.13 4.72 43.05
C ARG A 68 4.69 4.21 43.14
N GLY A 69 4.49 2.98 43.60
CA GLY A 69 3.15 2.41 43.68
C GLY A 69 3.14 0.90 43.50
N VAL A 70 2.17 0.38 42.73
CA VAL A 70 2.11 -1.04 42.29
C VAL A 70 2.41 -1.12 40.80
N ALA A 71 3.47 -1.83 40.42
CA ALA A 71 3.83 -2.06 39.01
C ALA A 71 3.73 -3.55 38.65
N ILE A 72 3.10 -3.85 37.53
CA ILE A 72 3.03 -5.17 36.90
C ILE A 72 3.55 -5.01 35.47
N GLN A 73 4.83 -5.33 35.25
CA GLN A 73 5.49 -5.08 33.97
C GLN A 73 6.07 -6.35 33.37
N ALA A 74 5.64 -6.66 32.15
CA ALA A 74 6.27 -7.65 31.28
C ALA A 74 7.09 -6.91 30.22
N SER A 75 8.33 -7.34 29.97
CA SER A 75 9.16 -6.75 28.92
C SER A 75 9.99 -7.79 28.19
N SER A 76 9.78 -7.85 26.88
CA SER A 76 10.48 -8.69 25.93
C SER A 76 11.40 -7.84 25.04
N SER A 77 12.48 -8.44 24.55
CA SER A 77 13.40 -7.78 23.61
C SER A 77 14.31 -8.79 22.91
N GLU A 78 14.28 -8.72 21.58
CA GLU A 78 14.93 -9.64 20.67
C GLU A 78 15.83 -8.82 19.72
N ASP A 79 17.15 -9.06 19.75
CA ASP A 79 18.07 -8.58 18.71
C ASP A 79 18.59 -9.80 17.93
N ILE A 80 18.11 -9.97 16.69
CA ILE A 80 18.32 -11.15 15.85
C ILE A 80 19.23 -10.78 14.68
N PHE A 81 20.31 -11.54 14.49
CA PHE A 81 21.18 -11.44 13.33
C PHE A 81 21.31 -12.81 12.65
N GLY A 82 20.94 -12.89 11.37
CA GLY A 82 21.08 -14.07 10.52
C GLY A 82 21.96 -13.78 9.31
N LEU A 83 22.97 -14.63 9.05
CA LEU A 83 23.87 -14.51 7.89
C LEU A 83 24.05 -15.86 7.18
N VAL A 84 23.74 -15.90 5.89
CA VAL A 84 23.72 -17.09 5.05
C VAL A 84 24.48 -16.82 3.75
N LEU A 85 25.71 -17.30 3.62
CA LEU A 85 26.54 -17.04 2.45
C LEU A 85 26.93 -18.32 1.70
N ALA A 86 26.81 -18.31 0.37
CA ALA A 86 27.22 -19.44 -0.47
C ALA A 86 28.20 -19.02 -1.57
N ILE A 87 29.20 -19.86 -1.84
CA ILE A 87 30.17 -19.65 -2.92
C ILE A 87 30.38 -20.97 -3.68
N GLY A 88 30.08 -20.96 -4.98
CA GLY A 88 30.33 -22.08 -5.89
C GLY A 88 31.28 -21.66 -7.00
N ALA A 89 32.45 -22.31 -7.09
CA ALA A 89 33.47 -21.98 -8.07
C ALA A 89 33.90 -23.20 -8.91
N GLY A 90 33.95 -23.06 -10.23
CA GLY A 90 34.47 -24.12 -11.10
C GLY A 90 34.35 -23.84 -12.59
N ALA A 91 34.22 -24.90 -13.41
CA ALA A 91 33.66 -24.77 -14.76
C ALA A 91 32.13 -24.60 -14.67
N VAL A 92 31.48 -25.22 -13.68
CA VAL A 92 30.13 -24.89 -13.21
C VAL A 92 30.22 -24.48 -11.74
N GLY A 93 29.84 -23.26 -11.41
CA GLY A 93 29.79 -22.72 -10.05
C GLY A 93 28.37 -22.39 -9.64
N VAL A 94 27.86 -23.02 -8.58
CA VAL A 94 26.48 -22.85 -8.08
C VAL A 94 26.51 -22.50 -6.60
N ALA A 95 25.80 -21.46 -6.19
CA ALA A 95 25.72 -20.99 -4.81
C ALA A 95 24.26 -20.81 -4.37
N ILE A 96 23.81 -21.59 -3.38
CA ILE A 96 22.43 -21.55 -2.86
C ILE A 96 22.46 -21.36 -1.32
N PRO A 97 22.28 -20.12 -0.83
CA PRO A 97 22.00 -19.80 0.56
C PRO A 97 20.49 -19.67 0.79
N VAL A 98 19.97 -20.37 1.80
CA VAL A 98 18.60 -20.20 2.30
C VAL A 98 18.61 -19.80 3.77
N GLY A 99 18.06 -18.64 4.08
CA GLY A 99 17.74 -18.19 5.43
C GLY A 99 16.24 -18.30 5.72
N VAL A 100 15.90 -18.82 6.89
CA VAL A 100 14.54 -18.83 7.42
C VAL A 100 14.57 -18.35 8.86
N THR A 101 13.76 -17.33 9.18
CA THR A 101 13.57 -16.79 10.52
C THR A 101 12.09 -16.81 10.86
N VAL A 102 11.69 -17.67 11.80
CA VAL A 102 10.34 -17.72 12.37
C VAL A 102 10.40 -17.24 13.81
N ALA A 103 9.60 -16.24 14.17
CA ALA A 103 9.49 -15.74 15.54
C ALA A 103 8.02 -15.62 15.96
N SER A 104 7.71 -16.22 17.10
CA SER A 104 6.45 -16.10 17.83
C SER A 104 6.78 -15.59 19.24
N ILE A 105 6.27 -14.40 19.57
CA ILE A 105 6.62 -13.67 20.79
C ILE A 105 5.34 -13.19 21.46
N ASP A 106 5.13 -13.59 22.71
CA ASP A 106 4.00 -13.20 23.55
C ASP A 106 4.49 -12.44 24.78
N THR A 107 4.07 -11.19 24.95
CA THR A 107 4.41 -10.34 26.10
C THR A 107 3.13 -9.90 26.80
N LYS A 108 2.94 -10.32 28.06
CA LYS A 108 1.66 -10.16 28.76
C LYS A 108 1.79 -9.62 30.17
N ALA A 109 1.16 -8.47 30.43
CA ALA A 109 0.95 -7.92 31.76
C ALA A 109 -0.53 -8.05 32.16
N THR A 110 -0.84 -8.59 33.34
CA THR A 110 -2.23 -8.80 33.76
C THR A 110 -2.45 -8.53 35.23
N LEU A 111 -3.41 -7.65 35.54
CA LEU A 111 -3.91 -7.38 36.87
C LEU A 111 -5.34 -7.96 36.96
N ALA A 112 -5.47 -9.14 37.57
CA ALA A 112 -6.76 -9.79 37.81
C ALA A 112 -7.21 -9.71 39.28
N GLY A 113 -6.28 -9.57 40.22
CA GLY A 113 -6.56 -9.41 41.65
C GLY A 113 -6.90 -7.97 42.06
N SER A 114 -6.61 -7.62 43.31
CA SER A 114 -6.78 -6.26 43.81
C SER A 114 -5.45 -5.52 43.97
N ALA A 115 -5.37 -4.30 43.47
CA ALA A 115 -4.23 -3.40 43.69
C ALA A 115 -4.67 -2.15 44.48
N THR A 116 -3.89 -1.75 45.47
CA THR A 116 -4.14 -0.54 46.27
C THR A 116 -2.84 0.23 46.46
N SER A 117 -2.81 1.51 46.11
CA SER A 117 -1.60 2.32 46.10
C SER A 117 -1.83 3.71 46.67
N SER A 118 -0.97 4.16 47.58
CA SER A 118 -0.93 5.56 48.04
C SER A 118 -0.33 6.53 47.02
N LEU A 119 0.06 6.03 45.85
CA LEU A 119 0.46 6.75 44.64
C LEU A 119 -0.11 5.97 43.44
N ASP A 120 0.70 5.66 42.42
CA ASP A 120 0.23 5.18 41.13
C ASP A 120 0.00 3.65 41.07
N VAL A 121 -0.68 3.17 40.03
CA VAL A 121 -0.70 1.77 39.61
C VAL A 121 -0.37 1.70 38.11
N ASN A 122 0.49 0.78 37.69
CA ASN A 122 0.95 0.68 36.31
C ASN A 122 0.99 -0.79 35.85
N VAL A 123 0.33 -1.09 34.74
CA VAL A 123 0.27 -2.42 34.11
C VAL A 123 0.82 -2.27 32.69
N SER A 124 2.05 -2.74 32.45
CA SER A 124 2.76 -2.47 31.19
C SER A 124 3.31 -3.72 30.51
N ALA A 125 2.96 -3.93 29.24
CA ALA A 125 3.55 -4.93 28.37
C ALA A 125 4.39 -4.21 27.29
N LEU A 126 5.66 -4.60 27.16
CA LEU A 126 6.64 -3.93 26.30
C LEU A 126 7.40 -4.95 25.43
N ASP A 127 7.23 -4.98 24.11
CA ASP A 127 7.99 -5.90 23.23
C ASP A 127 8.86 -5.18 22.19
N LYS A 128 10.18 -5.47 22.18
CA LYS A 128 11.15 -4.82 21.30
C LYS A 128 11.86 -5.81 20.39
N ILE A 129 11.35 -5.97 19.18
CA ILE A 129 11.90 -6.86 18.14
C ILE A 129 12.79 -6.07 17.19
N LYS A 130 14.02 -6.56 17.01
CA LYS A 130 14.97 -6.10 16.01
C LYS A 130 15.53 -7.30 15.26
N THR A 131 15.41 -7.31 13.93
CA THR A 131 15.97 -8.39 13.10
C THR A 131 16.74 -7.84 11.91
N ILE A 132 17.94 -8.39 11.70
CA ILE A 132 18.76 -8.17 10.51
C ILE A 132 19.10 -9.53 9.89
N THR A 133 18.58 -9.80 8.69
CA THR A 133 18.93 -10.99 7.90
C THR A 133 19.74 -10.62 6.65
N ILE A 134 20.66 -11.50 6.28
CA ILE A 134 21.52 -11.37 5.10
C ILE A 134 21.65 -12.75 4.44
N ALA A 135 21.15 -12.91 3.21
CA ALA A 135 21.27 -14.14 2.44
C ALA A 135 21.87 -13.87 1.07
N GLY A 136 23.01 -14.47 0.72
CA GLY A 136 23.54 -14.25 -0.64
C GLY A 136 24.61 -15.18 -1.18
N GLY A 137 24.46 -15.49 -2.47
CA GLY A 137 25.20 -16.53 -3.17
C GLY A 137 25.98 -16.01 -4.37
N VAL A 138 27.24 -16.45 -4.49
CA VAL A 138 28.14 -16.11 -5.60
C VAL A 138 28.51 -17.38 -6.38
N GLY A 139 27.94 -17.54 -7.58
CA GLY A 139 28.25 -18.64 -8.51
C GLY A 139 29.17 -18.18 -9.64
N ALA A 140 30.38 -18.74 -9.70
CA ALA A 140 31.41 -18.34 -10.66
C ALA A 140 31.95 -19.53 -11.48
N GLY A 141 31.96 -19.41 -12.81
CA GLY A 141 32.58 -20.42 -13.68
C GLY A 141 32.48 -20.13 -15.17
N ALA A 142 32.39 -21.18 -16.00
CA ALA A 142 31.88 -21.05 -17.37
C ALA A 142 30.33 -21.00 -17.36
N VAL A 143 29.71 -21.71 -16.43
CA VAL A 143 28.33 -21.48 -15.97
C VAL A 143 28.39 -21.02 -14.51
N GLY A 144 27.83 -19.86 -14.20
CA GLY A 144 27.80 -19.28 -12.84
C GLY A 144 26.37 -18.98 -12.39
N VAL A 145 25.89 -19.68 -11.37
CA VAL A 145 24.53 -19.53 -10.81
C VAL A 145 24.63 -19.08 -9.35
N GLY A 146 24.32 -17.81 -9.09
CA GLY A 146 24.06 -17.30 -7.75
C GLY A 146 22.56 -17.36 -7.45
N ALA A 147 22.21 -17.85 -6.27
CA ALA A 147 20.89 -17.68 -5.68
C ALA A 147 21.02 -16.97 -4.32
N GLY A 148 19.90 -16.46 -3.80
CA GLY A 148 19.77 -16.02 -2.41
C GLY A 148 18.31 -16.07 -2.02
N VAL A 149 17.99 -16.72 -0.89
CA VAL A 149 16.62 -16.81 -0.36
C VAL A 149 16.64 -16.43 1.11
N ASP A 150 15.78 -15.50 1.51
CA ASP A 150 15.52 -15.13 2.90
C ASP A 150 14.01 -15.11 3.17
N ILE A 151 13.57 -15.80 4.22
CA ILE A 151 12.17 -15.91 4.61
C ILE A 151 12.03 -15.49 6.07
N GLY A 152 11.20 -14.47 6.33
CA GLY A 152 10.81 -14.03 7.67
C GLY A 152 9.33 -14.24 7.93
N ILE A 153 8.98 -14.86 9.05
CA ILE A 153 7.61 -14.92 9.57
C ILE A 153 7.65 -14.47 11.03
N VAL A 154 7.00 -13.35 11.35
CA VAL A 154 7.04 -12.77 12.70
C VAL A 154 5.63 -12.45 13.20
N SER A 155 5.24 -13.15 14.26
CA SER A 155 4.03 -12.92 15.05
C SER A 155 4.43 -12.40 16.42
N ALA A 156 3.87 -11.25 16.81
CA ALA A 156 4.16 -10.60 18.09
C ALA A 156 2.85 -10.15 18.74
N ASN A 157 2.62 -10.59 19.97
CA ASN A 157 1.46 -10.24 20.79
C ASN A 157 1.93 -9.46 22.03
N THR A 158 1.47 -8.22 22.19
CA THR A 158 1.77 -7.40 23.38
C THR A 158 0.46 -7.02 24.05
N SER A 159 0.19 -7.58 25.24
CA SER A 159 -1.11 -7.44 25.91
C SER A 159 -0.98 -6.95 27.35
N ALA A 160 -1.63 -5.82 27.67
CA ALA A 160 -1.73 -5.26 29.01
C ALA A 160 -3.20 -5.18 29.45
N THR A 161 -3.56 -5.88 30.53
CA THR A 161 -4.98 -6.06 30.90
C THR A 161 -5.23 -5.84 32.40
N ILE A 162 -6.17 -4.97 32.75
CA ILE A 162 -6.90 -5.03 34.03
C ILE A 162 -8.14 -5.89 33.78
N ALA A 163 -8.19 -7.10 34.34
CA ALA A 163 -9.21 -8.09 34.00
C ALA A 163 -10.54 -7.88 34.75
N ASN A 164 -11.61 -8.51 34.25
CA ASN A 164 -12.92 -8.50 34.90
C ASN A 164 -12.83 -9.05 36.34
N GLY A 165 -13.47 -8.36 37.29
CA GLY A 165 -13.42 -8.66 38.72
C GLY A 165 -12.19 -8.10 39.44
N ALA A 166 -11.20 -7.55 38.73
CA ALA A 166 -10.09 -6.83 39.36
C ALA A 166 -10.58 -5.56 40.07
N THR A 167 -9.82 -5.10 41.06
CA THR A 167 -10.13 -3.86 41.80
C THR A 167 -8.88 -3.04 42.05
N VAL A 168 -8.80 -1.85 41.45
CA VAL A 168 -7.64 -0.96 41.51
C VAL A 168 -8.03 0.33 42.23
N ASN A 169 -7.30 0.67 43.29
CA ASN A 169 -7.44 1.92 44.04
C ASN A 169 -6.11 2.67 44.07
N ALA A 170 -6.03 3.84 43.45
CA ALA A 170 -4.82 4.66 43.37
C ALA A 170 -5.07 6.08 43.91
N SER A 171 -4.21 6.55 44.81
CA SER A 171 -4.13 7.97 45.18
C SER A 171 -3.32 8.81 44.19
N GLY A 172 -2.71 8.17 43.19
CA GLY A 172 -2.16 8.79 41.99
C GLY A 172 -2.96 8.38 40.75
N ARG A 173 -2.24 8.09 39.65
CA ARG A 173 -2.78 7.70 38.34
C ARG A 173 -2.85 6.17 38.17
N VAL A 174 -3.59 5.70 37.17
CA VAL A 174 -3.61 4.29 36.74
C VAL A 174 -3.26 4.18 35.26
N ASP A 175 -2.09 3.64 34.95
CA ASP A 175 -1.61 3.45 33.58
C ASP A 175 -1.75 1.98 33.14
N VAL A 176 -2.32 1.74 31.96
CA VAL A 176 -2.33 0.43 31.27
C VAL A 176 -1.71 0.62 29.89
N ASN A 177 -0.50 0.09 29.67
CA ASN A 177 0.27 0.35 28.45
C ASN A 177 0.65 -0.96 27.75
N ALA A 178 0.28 -1.10 26.48
CA ALA A 178 0.85 -2.09 25.57
C ALA A 178 1.67 -1.33 24.52
N LEU A 179 2.99 -1.47 24.53
CA LEU A 179 3.88 -0.74 23.61
C LEU A 179 4.79 -1.72 22.88
N THR A 180 4.90 -1.58 21.57
CA THR A 180 5.68 -2.51 20.74
C THR A 180 6.56 -1.78 19.73
N TRP A 181 7.84 -2.14 19.68
CA TRP A 181 8.83 -1.58 18.74
C TRP A 181 9.35 -2.69 17.84
N LYS A 182 9.10 -2.58 16.53
CA LYS A 182 9.30 -3.63 15.52
C LYS A 182 10.20 -3.12 14.39
N ARG A 183 11.50 -3.43 14.36
CA ARG A 183 12.38 -3.10 13.22
C ARG A 183 12.96 -4.33 12.54
N PHE A 184 12.53 -4.55 11.30
CA PHE A 184 12.97 -5.66 10.45
C PHE A 184 13.82 -5.13 9.31
N THR A 185 14.89 -5.85 8.96
CA THR A 185 15.76 -5.49 7.83
C THR A 185 16.32 -6.75 7.15
N THR A 186 16.10 -6.90 5.85
CA THR A 186 16.58 -8.04 5.04
C THR A 186 17.45 -7.56 3.88
N TYR A 187 18.56 -8.27 3.65
CA TYR A 187 19.50 -8.02 2.55
C TYR A 187 19.76 -9.32 1.77
N THR A 188 19.04 -9.53 0.67
CA THR A 188 19.15 -10.76 -0.13
C THR A 188 19.78 -10.49 -1.50
N PHE A 189 20.89 -11.16 -1.82
CA PHE A 189 21.65 -10.89 -3.04
C PHE A 189 22.15 -12.13 -3.80
N ALA A 190 22.19 -12.04 -5.13
CA ALA A 190 22.62 -13.15 -5.98
C ALA A 190 23.56 -12.70 -7.11
N VAL A 191 24.75 -13.28 -7.19
CA VAL A 191 25.77 -12.94 -8.19
C VAL A 191 26.13 -14.15 -9.05
N GLY A 192 25.85 -14.06 -10.34
CA GLY A 192 26.27 -15.01 -11.36
C GLY A 192 27.41 -14.46 -12.21
N GLY A 193 28.48 -15.23 -12.41
CA GLY A 193 29.59 -14.85 -13.29
C GLY A 193 30.07 -16.01 -14.16
N GLY A 194 30.09 -15.82 -15.48
CA GLY A 194 30.66 -16.81 -16.39
C GLY A 194 30.47 -16.52 -17.87
N ALA A 195 30.40 -17.57 -18.71
CA ALA A 195 29.92 -17.44 -20.08
C ALA A 195 28.37 -17.47 -20.12
N VAL A 196 27.75 -18.28 -19.26
CA VAL A 196 26.34 -18.18 -18.90
C VAL A 196 26.26 -17.85 -17.42
N ALA A 197 25.55 -16.78 -17.07
CA ALA A 197 25.40 -16.27 -15.72
C ALA A 197 23.93 -16.11 -15.36
N VAL A 198 23.55 -16.58 -14.16
CA VAL A 198 22.21 -16.39 -13.58
C VAL A 198 22.37 -15.91 -12.14
N GLY A 199 21.62 -14.87 -11.76
CA GLY A 199 21.47 -14.40 -10.39
C GLY A 199 20.00 -14.31 -10.03
N ALA A 200 19.54 -15.03 -9.02
CA ALA A 200 18.15 -14.99 -8.54
C ALA A 200 18.08 -14.74 -7.02
N ALA A 201 17.49 -13.62 -6.62
CA ALA A 201 17.39 -13.21 -5.21
C ALA A 201 15.93 -13.06 -4.77
N ILE A 202 15.53 -13.69 -3.65
CA ILE A 202 14.15 -13.74 -3.15
C ILE A 202 14.11 -13.40 -1.66
N ALA A 203 13.35 -12.38 -1.27
CA ALA A 203 13.06 -12.07 0.12
C ALA A 203 11.54 -12.08 0.34
N VAL A 204 11.05 -12.86 1.32
CA VAL A 204 9.63 -12.91 1.68
C VAL A 204 9.49 -12.70 3.19
N TRP A 205 8.79 -11.64 3.59
CA TRP A 205 8.64 -11.24 4.98
C TRP A 205 7.17 -11.00 5.33
N SER A 206 6.64 -11.80 6.26
CA SER A 206 5.28 -11.67 6.80
C SER A 206 5.35 -11.24 8.27
N MET A 207 4.68 -10.16 8.61
CA MET A 207 4.66 -9.53 9.93
C MET A 207 3.21 -9.30 10.33
N GLY A 208 2.72 -9.96 11.38
CA GLY A 208 1.30 -9.84 11.78
C GLY A 208 0.32 -10.68 10.94
N SER A 209 0.68 -11.09 9.72
CA SER A 209 -0.14 -12.00 8.90
C SER A 209 0.42 -13.42 8.84
N ASN A 210 -0.47 -14.41 8.75
CA ASN A 210 -0.16 -15.64 8.01
C ASN A 210 -0.24 -15.28 6.52
N GLY A 211 0.89 -15.35 5.80
CA GLY A 211 0.94 -14.97 4.39
C GLY A 211 -0.07 -15.77 3.56
N THR A 212 -0.78 -15.10 2.66
CA THR A 212 -1.75 -15.73 1.76
C THR A 212 -1.01 -16.49 0.65
N ASP A 213 -1.20 -17.81 0.56
CA ASP A 213 -0.60 -18.65 -0.50
C ASP A 213 -1.01 -18.26 -1.94
N SER A 214 -2.06 -17.44 -2.09
CA SER A 214 -2.70 -17.10 -3.36
C SER A 214 -2.03 -15.93 -4.09
N TYR A 215 -1.63 -16.15 -5.34
CA TYR A 215 -1.29 -15.12 -6.31
C TYR A 215 -2.42 -14.98 -7.35
N ASP A 216 -2.69 -13.74 -7.78
CA ASP A 216 -3.56 -13.41 -8.92
C ASP A 216 -2.67 -12.92 -10.08
N ASN A 217 -2.87 -13.51 -11.27
CA ASN A 217 -2.10 -13.20 -12.47
C ASN A 217 -2.69 -12.05 -13.33
N GLY A 218 -3.73 -11.38 -12.84
CA GLY A 218 -4.45 -10.31 -13.54
C GLY A 218 -5.35 -10.81 -14.67
N GLN A 219 -5.61 -12.12 -14.75
CA GLN A 219 -6.43 -12.76 -15.79
C GLN A 219 -7.67 -13.47 -15.20
N GLY A 220 -7.87 -13.39 -13.88
CA GLY A 220 -9.02 -13.96 -13.17
C GLY A 220 -8.79 -15.37 -12.59
N ASP A 221 -7.59 -15.93 -12.75
CA ASP A 221 -7.18 -17.18 -12.14
C ASP A 221 -6.36 -16.89 -10.86
N SER A 222 -6.93 -17.23 -9.70
CA SER A 222 -6.23 -17.18 -8.41
C SER A 222 -5.66 -18.56 -8.07
N GLY A 223 -4.34 -18.62 -7.89
CA GLY A 223 -3.60 -19.89 -7.72
C GLY A 223 -2.75 -19.92 -6.45
N ASN A 224 -2.76 -21.06 -5.75
CA ASN A 224 -1.90 -21.30 -4.59
C ASN A 224 -0.47 -21.66 -5.06
N ALA A 225 0.53 -20.89 -4.63
CA ALA A 225 1.93 -21.04 -5.04
C ALA A 225 2.62 -22.34 -4.56
N LEU A 226 1.94 -23.13 -3.70
CA LEU A 226 2.43 -24.36 -3.06
C LEU A 226 1.58 -25.61 -3.39
N SER A 227 0.48 -25.51 -4.14
CA SER A 227 -0.45 -26.63 -4.35
C SER A 227 -0.14 -27.50 -5.58
N GLU A 228 0.35 -28.72 -5.36
CA GLU A 228 0.60 -29.76 -6.40
C GLU A 228 -0.71 -30.47 -6.84
N SER A 229 -1.78 -29.72 -7.18
CA SER A 229 -3.11 -30.32 -7.39
C SER A 229 -3.99 -29.63 -8.45
N GLY A 230 -3.56 -29.65 -9.71
CA GLY A 230 -4.37 -29.24 -10.86
C GLY A 230 -3.60 -29.38 -12.17
N SER A 231 -4.30 -29.51 -13.31
CA SER A 231 -3.67 -29.50 -14.64
C SER A 231 -3.54 -28.07 -15.20
N GLY A 232 -3.12 -27.14 -14.35
CA GLY A 232 -2.78 -25.76 -14.69
C GLY A 232 -1.30 -25.51 -14.38
N ASN A 233 -0.65 -24.70 -15.20
CA ASN A 233 0.79 -24.48 -15.14
C ASN A 233 1.21 -23.84 -13.80
N ASN A 234 2.26 -24.37 -13.19
CA ASN A 234 2.91 -23.79 -12.02
C ASN A 234 3.76 -22.56 -12.43
N PRO A 235 4.06 -21.60 -11.55
CA PRO A 235 5.12 -20.60 -11.79
C PRO A 235 6.47 -21.19 -12.23
N ALA A 236 6.77 -22.43 -11.85
CA ALA A 236 7.92 -23.20 -12.37
C ALA A 236 7.76 -23.62 -13.84
N ASP A 237 6.55 -23.92 -14.30
CA ASP A 237 6.24 -24.24 -15.70
C ASP A 237 6.18 -22.98 -16.57
N ASP A 238 5.81 -21.82 -16.03
CA ASP A 238 5.92 -20.52 -16.72
C ASP A 238 7.38 -20.07 -16.83
N ALA A 239 8.19 -20.30 -15.79
CA ALA A 239 9.64 -20.14 -15.86
C ALA A 239 10.27 -21.10 -16.88
N ASP A 240 9.85 -22.37 -16.93
CA ASP A 240 10.27 -23.32 -17.97
C ASP A 240 9.71 -22.92 -19.35
N GLY A 241 8.54 -22.30 -19.46
CA GLY A 241 7.99 -21.74 -20.69
C GLY A 241 8.85 -20.60 -21.27
N GLN A 242 9.33 -19.70 -20.40
CA GLN A 242 10.28 -18.64 -20.78
C GLN A 242 11.68 -19.20 -21.15
N VAL A 243 12.09 -20.35 -20.61
CA VAL A 243 13.40 -20.98 -20.88
C VAL A 243 13.36 -21.97 -22.06
N SER A 244 12.23 -22.65 -22.29
CA SER A 244 12.03 -23.65 -23.36
C SER A 244 11.62 -23.02 -24.70
N GLY A 245 11.12 -21.78 -24.69
CA GLY A 245 11.00 -20.94 -25.88
C GLY A 245 9.62 -20.87 -26.53
N SER A 246 8.54 -21.16 -25.79
CA SER A 246 7.16 -20.92 -26.23
C SER A 246 6.36 -20.20 -25.14
N GLY A 247 6.03 -18.93 -25.39
CA GLY A 247 5.40 -18.05 -24.40
C GLY A 247 5.23 -16.63 -24.92
N THR A 248 5.95 -15.67 -24.35
CA THR A 248 5.59 -14.24 -24.44
C THR A 248 6.38 -13.44 -25.47
N TYR A 249 7.72 -13.55 -25.49
CA TYR A 249 8.57 -12.69 -26.33
C TYR A 249 8.37 -12.88 -27.84
N GLN A 250 8.01 -14.09 -28.29
CA GLN A 250 7.78 -14.38 -29.70
C GLN A 250 6.45 -13.80 -30.21
N ASN A 251 5.40 -13.74 -29.38
CA ASN A 251 4.12 -13.13 -29.78
C ASN A 251 4.25 -11.61 -30.04
N ILE A 252 5.21 -10.95 -29.37
CA ILE A 252 5.56 -9.54 -29.60
C ILE A 252 6.36 -9.37 -30.91
N LEU A 253 7.12 -10.39 -31.34
CA LEU A 253 7.88 -10.39 -32.59
C LEU A 253 7.02 -10.77 -33.81
N ASP A 254 6.17 -11.80 -33.71
CA ASP A 254 5.23 -12.21 -34.76
C ASP A 254 4.07 -11.20 -34.93
N GLY A 255 3.77 -10.40 -33.90
CA GLY A 255 2.74 -9.34 -33.96
C GLY A 255 3.09 -8.16 -34.86
N VAL A 256 4.34 -8.00 -35.31
CA VAL A 256 4.83 -6.81 -36.05
C VAL A 256 5.51 -7.19 -37.37
N ALA A 257 5.03 -8.24 -38.05
CA ALA A 257 5.48 -8.59 -39.41
C ALA A 257 4.33 -9.11 -40.31
N PRO A 258 4.06 -8.48 -41.47
CA PRO A 258 3.28 -9.11 -42.53
C PRO A 258 3.99 -10.36 -43.05
N SER A 259 3.28 -11.48 -43.14
CA SER A 259 3.88 -12.79 -43.38
C SER A 259 4.48 -12.96 -44.78
N THR A 260 5.78 -13.26 -44.86
CA THR A 260 6.38 -14.08 -45.92
C THR A 260 7.62 -14.82 -45.39
N THR A 261 7.55 -16.15 -45.35
CA THR A 261 8.75 -17.01 -45.18
C THR A 261 9.24 -17.43 -46.57
N PRO A 262 10.54 -17.76 -46.74
CA PRO A 262 10.99 -19.11 -46.39
C PRO A 262 12.35 -19.19 -45.66
N SER A 263 12.38 -20.03 -44.63
CA SER A 263 13.46 -20.96 -44.26
C SER A 263 14.93 -20.57 -44.49
N ASP A 264 15.69 -20.40 -43.39
CA ASP A 264 17.14 -20.56 -43.42
C ASP A 264 17.65 -21.47 -42.27
N SER A 265 18.45 -22.49 -42.60
CA SER A 265 18.84 -23.59 -41.69
C SER A 265 19.95 -23.22 -40.70
N GLY A 266 20.28 -21.93 -40.57
CA GLY A 266 21.28 -21.42 -39.63
C GLY A 266 20.80 -21.43 -38.19
N ALA A 267 19.62 -20.87 -37.91
CA ALA A 267 19.09 -20.69 -36.56
C ALA A 267 18.99 -22.02 -35.78
N GLN A 268 18.44 -23.06 -36.43
CA GLN A 268 18.32 -24.40 -35.85
C GLN A 268 19.68 -24.98 -35.42
N LYS A 269 20.75 -24.77 -36.21
CA LYS A 269 22.12 -25.24 -35.90
C LYS A 269 22.81 -24.43 -34.79
N THR A 270 22.26 -23.27 -34.41
CA THR A 270 22.66 -22.54 -33.20
C THR A 270 21.90 -23.07 -32.00
N GLN A 271 20.58 -23.21 -32.11
CA GLN A 271 19.71 -23.75 -31.05
C GLN A 271 20.15 -25.15 -30.59
N SER A 272 20.42 -26.08 -31.52
CA SER A 272 20.88 -27.43 -31.15
C SER A 272 22.21 -27.46 -30.40
N ARG A 273 23.08 -26.44 -30.57
CA ARG A 273 24.34 -26.33 -29.83
C ARG A 273 24.15 -25.71 -28.44
N ILE A 274 23.26 -24.73 -28.30
CA ILE A 274 22.84 -24.19 -27.00
C ILE A 274 22.21 -25.30 -26.14
N ASN A 275 21.20 -26.01 -26.68
CA ASN A 275 20.50 -27.08 -25.97
C ASN A 275 21.44 -28.26 -25.58
N ALA A 276 22.48 -28.53 -26.38
CA ALA A 276 23.50 -29.54 -26.08
C ALA A 276 24.52 -29.10 -25.00
N GLN A 277 24.56 -27.82 -24.63
CA GLN A 277 25.44 -27.28 -23.59
C GLN A 277 24.70 -26.92 -22.29
N THR A 278 23.37 -26.69 -22.33
CA THR A 278 22.55 -26.35 -21.15
C THR A 278 21.90 -27.55 -20.44
N SER A 279 21.70 -28.68 -21.13
CA SER A 279 20.96 -29.85 -20.63
C SER A 279 21.62 -30.59 -19.45
N GLY A 280 22.96 -30.61 -19.37
CA GLY A 280 23.71 -31.18 -18.24
C GLY A 280 23.55 -30.37 -16.94
N PRO A 281 23.76 -29.03 -16.97
CA PRO A 281 23.43 -28.16 -15.85
C PRO A 281 21.94 -28.21 -15.45
N ALA A 282 21.02 -28.16 -16.41
CA ALA A 282 19.57 -28.16 -16.14
C ALA A 282 19.13 -29.40 -15.34
N SER A 283 19.49 -30.60 -15.80
CA SER A 283 19.19 -31.85 -15.07
C SER A 283 19.85 -31.92 -13.69
N THR A 284 21.01 -31.28 -13.50
CA THR A 284 21.68 -31.19 -12.18
C THR A 284 20.96 -30.22 -11.22
N ILE A 285 20.36 -29.16 -11.75
CA ILE A 285 19.54 -28.20 -10.99
C ILE A 285 18.20 -28.85 -10.62
N GLN A 286 17.49 -29.42 -11.60
CA GLN A 286 16.20 -30.09 -11.44
C GLN A 286 16.25 -31.24 -10.42
N THR A 287 17.28 -32.09 -10.48
CA THR A 287 17.50 -33.18 -9.50
C THR A 287 17.77 -32.66 -8.07
N LYS A 288 18.23 -31.41 -7.92
CA LYS A 288 18.48 -30.78 -6.62
C LYS A 288 17.33 -29.91 -6.11
N GLY A 289 16.50 -29.37 -7.00
CA GLY A 289 15.21 -28.75 -6.63
C GLY A 289 14.33 -29.76 -5.90
N ASN A 290 14.12 -30.94 -6.49
CA ASN A 290 13.36 -32.03 -5.83
C ASN A 290 14.05 -32.62 -4.59
N ALA A 291 15.32 -32.30 -4.33
CA ALA A 291 16.02 -32.67 -3.10
C ALA A 291 15.88 -31.62 -1.97
N LEU A 292 15.29 -30.46 -2.25
CA LEU A 292 14.95 -29.40 -1.29
C LEU A 292 13.45 -29.47 -0.92
N GLY A 293 12.91 -30.68 -0.74
CA GLY A 293 11.48 -30.94 -0.59
C GLY A 293 10.77 -30.00 0.41
N SER A 294 9.63 -29.46 -0.02
CA SER A 294 8.90 -28.31 0.55
C SER A 294 9.21 -27.97 2.03
N PRO A 295 10.05 -26.95 2.29
CA PRO A 295 10.38 -26.53 3.66
C PRO A 295 9.26 -25.77 4.39
N THR A 296 8.13 -25.50 3.72
CA THR A 296 7.11 -24.53 4.18
C THR A 296 5.75 -25.16 4.54
N GLY A 297 5.51 -26.43 4.20
CA GLY A 297 4.17 -27.05 4.23
C GLY A 297 3.53 -27.32 5.60
N ASP A 298 4.22 -27.05 6.72
CA ASP A 298 3.75 -27.38 8.08
C ASP A 298 3.98 -26.23 9.10
N ALA A 299 4.10 -24.99 8.60
CA ALA A 299 4.46 -23.81 9.41
C ALA A 299 3.42 -22.66 9.39
N LEU A 300 2.35 -22.75 8.58
CA LEU A 300 1.36 -21.66 8.38
C LEU A 300 -0.05 -21.96 8.96
N THR A 301 -0.22 -23.07 9.69
CA THR A 301 -1.56 -23.62 10.02
C THR A 301 -2.20 -23.11 11.33
N THR A 302 -1.58 -22.16 12.03
CA THR A 302 -2.18 -21.47 13.20
C THR A 302 -2.44 -20.01 12.89
N PRO A 303 -3.70 -19.57 12.72
CA PRO A 303 -4.06 -18.16 12.74
C PRO A 303 -3.81 -17.59 14.14
N ILE A 304 -2.76 -16.79 14.25
CA ILE A 304 -2.61 -15.82 15.33
C ILE A 304 -2.96 -14.49 14.68
N ALA A 305 -3.82 -13.69 15.31
CA ALA A 305 -4.04 -12.29 14.97
C ALA A 305 -3.12 -11.46 15.88
N PRO A 306 -1.93 -11.02 15.41
CA PRO A 306 -0.89 -10.46 16.26
C PRO A 306 -1.07 -8.95 16.36
N GLY A 307 -0.85 -8.42 17.56
CA GLY A 307 -1.24 -7.06 17.85
C GLY A 307 -0.76 -6.56 19.20
N THR A 308 -1.05 -5.29 19.42
CA THR A 308 -0.72 -4.53 20.63
C THR A 308 -2.02 -4.10 21.28
N THR A 309 -2.32 -4.62 22.47
CA THR A 309 -3.65 -4.53 23.08
C THR A 309 -3.59 -4.06 24.54
N ALA A 310 -4.20 -2.91 24.83
CA ALA A 310 -4.35 -2.37 26.19
C ALA A 310 -5.82 -2.37 26.61
N GLN A 311 -6.14 -2.95 27.76
CA GLN A 311 -7.52 -3.28 28.14
C GLN A 311 -7.82 -3.03 29.63
N ILE A 312 -9.00 -2.45 29.90
CA ILE A 312 -9.63 -2.41 31.23
C ILE A 312 -11.01 -3.06 31.17
N PHE A 313 -11.24 -4.05 32.03
CA PHE A 313 -12.52 -4.72 32.29
C PHE A 313 -12.89 -4.74 33.78
N GLY A 314 -12.05 -4.18 34.66
CA GLY A 314 -12.22 -4.22 36.10
C GLY A 314 -12.62 -2.87 36.71
N ASN A 315 -12.72 -2.84 38.05
CA ASN A 315 -13.06 -1.63 38.79
C ASN A 315 -11.79 -0.81 39.03
N VAL A 316 -11.77 0.46 38.61
CA VAL A 316 -10.61 1.36 38.68
C VAL A 316 -11.02 2.70 39.31
N THR A 317 -10.47 3.01 40.47
CA THR A 317 -10.60 4.32 41.12
C THR A 317 -9.23 4.97 41.24
N ALA A 318 -9.03 6.09 40.56
CA ALA A 318 -7.81 6.90 40.56
C ALA A 318 -8.12 8.31 41.09
N SER A 319 -7.19 8.89 41.85
CA SER A 319 -7.29 10.30 42.27
C SER A 319 -6.65 11.27 41.28
N GLY A 320 -5.83 10.74 40.35
CA GLY A 320 -5.45 11.39 39.10
C GLY A 320 -6.06 10.68 37.90
N ASP A 321 -5.33 10.66 36.79
CA ASP A 321 -5.76 10.14 35.49
C ASP A 321 -5.88 8.61 35.45
N VAL A 322 -6.67 8.12 34.50
CA VAL A 322 -6.67 6.72 34.04
C VAL A 322 -6.28 6.71 32.56
N SER A 323 -5.29 5.88 32.19
CA SER A 323 -4.76 5.81 30.82
C SER A 323 -4.75 4.37 30.32
N VAL A 324 -5.21 4.17 29.09
CA VAL A 324 -5.17 2.91 28.32
C VAL A 324 -4.48 3.23 26.99
N ASN A 325 -3.18 2.94 26.87
CA ASN A 325 -2.40 3.21 25.68
C ASN A 325 -1.96 1.91 24.98
N ALA A 326 -2.27 1.77 23.69
CA ALA A 326 -1.77 0.73 22.82
C ALA A 326 -1.02 1.38 21.64
N GLU A 327 0.28 1.11 21.48
CA GLU A 327 1.12 1.81 20.50
C GLU A 327 2.09 0.87 19.76
N ASP A 328 2.04 0.89 18.43
CA ASP A 328 2.88 0.08 17.53
C ASP A 328 3.82 1.00 16.72
N ASN A 329 5.14 0.89 16.94
CA ASN A 329 6.16 1.57 16.13
C ASN A 329 6.84 0.53 15.22
N ILE A 330 6.55 0.58 13.93
CA ILE A 330 6.95 -0.41 12.92
C ILE A 330 7.97 0.19 11.96
N GLY A 331 8.90 -0.63 11.50
CA GLY A 331 9.57 -0.37 10.23
C GLY A 331 10.09 -1.63 9.59
N PHE A 332 9.63 -1.91 8.37
CA PHE A 332 10.25 -2.88 7.48
C PHE A 332 11.35 -2.23 6.61
N GLY A 333 12.28 -3.04 6.11
CA GLY A 333 13.49 -2.57 5.44
C GLY A 333 14.02 -3.65 4.50
N GLY A 334 13.67 -3.58 3.23
CA GLY A 334 14.00 -4.63 2.27
C GLY A 334 15.02 -4.19 1.24
N ILE A 335 16.12 -4.92 1.07
CA ILE A 335 16.94 -4.83 -0.14
C ILE A 335 17.10 -6.22 -0.74
N VAL A 336 16.54 -6.41 -1.94
CA VAL A 336 16.79 -7.59 -2.76
C VAL A 336 17.55 -7.19 -4.03
N GLY A 337 18.48 -8.01 -4.51
CA GLY A 337 18.91 -7.83 -5.89
C GLY A 337 19.91 -8.81 -6.46
N SER A 338 20.09 -8.74 -7.78
CA SER A 338 20.94 -9.69 -8.50
C SER A 338 21.79 -9.03 -9.57
N ALA A 339 22.93 -9.66 -9.86
CA ALA A 339 23.85 -9.26 -10.92
C ALA A 339 24.39 -10.50 -11.65
N ALA A 340 24.19 -10.55 -12.97
CA ALA A 340 24.63 -11.65 -13.83
C ALA A 340 25.46 -11.12 -15.00
N GLY A 341 26.74 -11.50 -15.04
CA GLY A 341 27.68 -11.06 -16.10
C GLY A 341 28.25 -12.23 -16.90
N GLY A 342 28.11 -12.19 -18.24
CA GLY A 342 28.71 -13.18 -19.12
C GLY A 342 28.53 -12.93 -20.62
N ALA A 343 28.39 -14.00 -21.40
CA ALA A 343 27.87 -13.91 -22.78
C ALA A 343 26.33 -13.97 -22.79
N VAL A 344 25.74 -14.69 -21.84
CA VAL A 344 24.33 -14.56 -21.44
C VAL A 344 24.31 -14.26 -19.94
N GLY A 345 23.68 -13.15 -19.53
CA GLY A 345 23.54 -12.75 -18.13
C GLY A 345 22.09 -12.43 -17.78
N VAL A 346 21.48 -13.23 -16.90
CA VAL A 346 20.09 -13.06 -16.43
C VAL A 346 20.07 -12.78 -14.93
N GLY A 347 19.66 -11.56 -14.55
CA GLY A 347 19.34 -11.18 -13.19
C GLY A 347 17.83 -11.20 -12.97
N ALA A 348 17.37 -11.88 -11.93
CA ALA A 348 16.02 -11.81 -11.39
C ALA A 348 16.04 -11.42 -9.91
N SER A 349 15.07 -10.64 -9.43
CA SER A 349 14.86 -10.46 -7.99
C SER A 349 13.39 -10.22 -7.59
N LEU A 350 13.00 -10.74 -6.43
CA LEU A 350 11.65 -10.62 -5.87
C LEU A 350 11.74 -10.26 -4.40
N LEU A 351 11.00 -9.23 -3.98
CA LEU A 351 10.73 -8.96 -2.58
C LEU A 351 9.23 -8.89 -2.32
N VAL A 352 8.77 -9.60 -1.30
CA VAL A 352 7.39 -9.51 -0.79
C VAL A 352 7.47 -9.14 0.69
N GLY A 353 6.83 -8.04 1.07
CA GLY A 353 6.59 -7.67 2.46
C GLY A 353 5.09 -7.60 2.72
N THR A 354 4.61 -8.31 3.74
CA THR A 354 3.22 -8.24 4.21
C THR A 354 3.20 -7.83 5.67
N ILE A 355 2.45 -6.77 5.98
CA ILE A 355 2.27 -6.22 7.33
C ILE A 355 0.78 -6.23 7.66
N ALA A 356 0.41 -6.69 8.85
CA ALA A 356 -0.98 -6.73 9.31
C ALA A 356 -1.01 -6.73 10.84
N GLN A 357 -0.85 -5.56 11.48
CA GLN A 357 -0.91 -5.45 12.94
C GLN A 357 -2.25 -4.86 13.39
N GLU A 358 -2.84 -5.42 14.44
CA GLU A 358 -4.00 -4.83 15.12
C GLU A 358 -3.54 -4.09 16.39
N THR A 359 -3.85 -2.80 16.51
CA THR A 359 -3.55 -2.00 17.71
C THR A 359 -4.85 -1.56 18.37
N THR A 360 -5.14 -2.09 19.56
CA THR A 360 -6.46 -1.98 20.21
C THR A 360 -6.35 -1.48 21.64
N ALA A 361 -6.97 -0.33 21.94
CA ALA A 361 -7.09 0.23 23.28
C ALA A 361 -8.56 0.25 23.71
N GLU A 362 -8.86 -0.33 24.86
CA GLU A 362 -10.23 -0.74 25.19
C GLU A 362 -10.59 -0.54 26.67
N VAL A 363 -11.72 0.14 26.90
CA VAL A 363 -12.48 0.09 28.15
C VAL A 363 -13.72 -0.77 27.89
N GLY A 364 -13.64 -2.05 28.23
CA GLY A 364 -14.68 -3.02 27.93
C GLY A 364 -15.90 -2.93 28.85
N GLY A 365 -17.04 -3.49 28.41
CA GLY A 365 -18.37 -3.33 29.01
C GLY A 365 -18.61 -3.89 30.43
N THR A 366 -17.55 -4.20 31.16
CA THR A 366 -17.56 -4.56 32.60
C THR A 366 -16.69 -3.65 33.45
N ALA A 367 -15.99 -2.69 32.83
CA ALA A 367 -15.17 -1.70 33.50
C ALA A 367 -16.01 -0.69 34.28
N VAL A 368 -15.54 -0.37 35.49
CA VAL A 368 -16.13 0.64 36.36
C VAL A 368 -15.05 1.65 36.73
N ILE A 369 -15.09 2.84 36.13
CA ILE A 369 -14.02 3.85 36.22
C ILE A 369 -14.46 5.05 37.06
N SER A 370 -13.53 5.57 37.86
CA SER A 370 -13.59 6.87 38.52
C SER A 370 -12.21 7.53 38.44
N ALA A 371 -12.05 8.55 37.61
CA ALA A 371 -10.80 9.31 37.46
C ALA A 371 -10.93 10.71 38.11
N GLY A 372 -10.00 11.05 39.00
CA GLY A 372 -9.84 12.41 39.53
C GLY A 372 -9.11 13.36 38.58
N GLY A 373 -8.48 12.82 37.54
CA GLY A 373 -8.00 13.53 36.36
C GLY A 373 -8.76 13.12 35.10
N SER A 374 -8.08 12.97 33.96
CA SER A 374 -8.69 12.55 32.69
C SER A 374 -8.83 11.03 32.57
N LEU A 375 -9.66 10.56 31.63
CA LEU A 375 -9.66 9.18 31.11
C LEU A 375 -9.19 9.20 29.65
N ASN A 376 -8.03 8.61 29.37
CA ASN A 376 -7.44 8.58 28.04
C ASN A 376 -7.41 7.14 27.51
N VAL A 377 -8.00 6.90 26.34
CA VAL A 377 -8.00 5.62 25.62
C VAL A 377 -7.39 5.87 24.25
N HIS A 378 -6.20 5.34 23.98
CA HIS A 378 -5.41 5.69 22.80
C HIS A 378 -4.85 4.45 22.09
N ALA A 379 -5.11 4.35 20.79
CA ALA A 379 -4.55 3.33 19.90
C ALA A 379 -3.73 4.04 18.79
N GLY A 380 -2.41 3.87 18.80
CA GLY A 380 -1.48 4.58 17.92
C GLY A 380 -0.67 3.65 17.00
N LEU A 381 -0.55 4.00 15.72
CA LEU A 381 0.41 3.42 14.77
C LEU A 381 1.39 4.48 14.28
N LYS A 382 2.66 4.09 14.15
CA LYS A 382 3.66 4.77 13.33
C LYS A 382 4.45 3.75 12.51
N GLU A 383 4.59 3.95 11.21
CA GLU A 383 5.30 3.04 10.31
C GLU A 383 6.30 3.72 9.37
N ALA A 384 7.53 3.18 9.32
CA ALA A 384 8.57 3.57 8.38
C ALA A 384 9.10 2.37 7.56
N THR A 385 8.36 2.02 6.51
CA THR A 385 8.62 0.87 5.63
C THR A 385 9.22 1.29 4.29
N SER A 386 10.34 0.67 3.92
CA SER A 386 11.00 0.92 2.63
C SER A 386 11.60 -0.34 2.00
N THR A 387 11.39 -0.54 0.70
CA THR A 387 11.98 -1.64 -0.06
C THR A 387 12.69 -1.17 -1.33
N ILE A 388 13.76 -1.90 -1.69
CA ILE A 388 14.53 -1.72 -2.92
C ILE A 388 14.71 -3.10 -3.56
N ALA A 389 14.21 -3.28 -4.79
CA ALA A 389 14.55 -4.43 -5.63
C ALA A 389 15.40 -3.99 -6.83
N PHE A 390 16.47 -4.72 -7.14
CA PHE A 390 17.28 -4.46 -8.34
C PHE A 390 17.71 -5.73 -9.08
N ALA A 391 17.79 -5.68 -10.41
CA ALA A 391 18.36 -6.78 -11.19
C ALA A 391 19.20 -6.28 -12.37
N GLY A 392 20.40 -6.84 -12.50
CA GLY A 392 21.40 -6.48 -13.51
C GLY A 392 21.79 -7.64 -14.42
N GLY A 393 21.55 -7.53 -15.72
CA GLY A 393 21.96 -8.51 -16.73
C GLY A 393 22.94 -7.94 -17.76
N GLY A 394 24.15 -8.51 -17.85
CA GLY A 394 25.21 -8.04 -18.75
C GLY A 394 25.76 -9.14 -19.67
N GLY A 395 25.79 -8.92 -20.98
CA GLY A 395 26.49 -9.83 -21.91
C GLY A 395 26.28 -9.59 -23.40
N ALA A 396 26.32 -10.64 -24.22
CA ALA A 396 25.76 -10.60 -25.58
C ALA A 396 24.22 -10.68 -25.55
N VAL A 397 23.67 -11.34 -24.54
CA VAL A 397 22.28 -11.17 -24.08
C VAL A 397 22.31 -10.78 -22.60
N GLY A 398 21.65 -9.68 -22.25
CA GLY A 398 21.48 -9.20 -20.87
C GLY A 398 19.99 -9.08 -20.52
N VAL A 399 19.56 -9.68 -19.42
CA VAL A 399 18.18 -9.57 -18.92
C VAL A 399 18.22 -9.19 -17.44
N GLY A 400 17.46 -8.16 -17.05
CA GLY A 400 17.21 -7.79 -15.66
C GLY A 400 15.71 -7.69 -15.43
N ALA A 401 15.17 -8.44 -14.47
CA ALA A 401 13.78 -8.37 -14.06
C ALA A 401 13.66 -8.31 -12.54
N GLN A 402 12.94 -7.33 -11.99
CA GLN A 402 12.74 -7.24 -10.55
C GLN A 402 11.34 -6.78 -10.16
N VAL A 403 10.88 -7.35 -9.05
CA VAL A 403 9.56 -7.11 -8.46
C VAL A 403 9.73 -6.77 -6.98
N THR A 404 9.05 -5.73 -6.50
CA THR A 404 8.73 -5.60 -5.08
C THR A 404 7.22 -5.49 -4.90
N VAL A 405 6.70 -6.21 -3.91
CA VAL A 405 5.31 -6.12 -3.46
C VAL A 405 5.32 -5.77 -1.98
N LEU A 406 4.63 -4.70 -1.62
CA LEU A 406 4.29 -4.34 -0.26
C LEU A 406 2.77 -4.40 -0.11
N ILE A 407 2.30 -5.17 0.86
CA ILE A 407 0.90 -5.21 1.29
C ILE A 407 0.89 -4.85 2.76
N ASP A 408 0.12 -3.85 3.15
CA ASP A 408 -0.05 -3.50 4.56
C ASP A 408 -1.53 -3.26 4.86
N SER A 409 -2.05 -3.99 5.86
CA SER A 409 -3.45 -4.00 6.27
C SER A 409 -3.64 -3.69 7.76
N SER A 410 -2.71 -2.95 8.36
CA SER A 410 -2.72 -2.66 9.80
C SER A 410 -3.91 -1.77 10.23
N THR A 411 -4.39 -1.97 11.46
CA THR A 411 -5.62 -1.35 12.00
C THR A 411 -5.41 -0.76 13.39
N GLN A 412 -6.14 0.32 13.68
CA GLN A 412 -6.13 1.02 14.97
C GLN A 412 -7.56 1.12 15.51
N LEU A 413 -7.77 0.72 16.77
CA LEU A 413 -9.09 0.66 17.41
C LEU A 413 -9.03 1.17 18.85
N ALA A 414 -9.53 2.39 19.07
CA ALA A 414 -9.72 2.95 20.41
C ALA A 414 -11.22 2.88 20.77
N LYS A 415 -11.59 2.13 21.82
CA LYS A 415 -13.01 1.94 22.17
C LYS A 415 -13.33 2.01 23.66
N ILE A 416 -14.50 2.57 23.95
CA ILE A 416 -15.26 2.37 25.19
C ILE A 416 -16.49 1.56 24.78
N ASP A 417 -16.71 0.40 25.39
CA ASP A 417 -17.78 -0.52 25.01
C ASP A 417 -19.13 -0.20 25.67
N ASP A 418 -20.20 -0.76 25.10
CA ASP A 418 -21.54 -0.82 25.69
C ASP A 418 -21.49 -1.30 27.15
N SER A 419 -22.31 -0.72 28.02
CA SER A 419 -22.38 -1.01 29.47
C SER A 419 -21.15 -0.64 30.31
N ALA A 420 -20.07 -0.08 29.75
CA ALA A 420 -18.99 0.49 30.55
C ALA A 420 -19.52 1.66 31.41
N THR A 421 -19.09 1.76 32.68
CA THR A 421 -19.58 2.78 33.63
C THR A 421 -18.46 3.72 34.08
N ILE A 422 -18.50 4.97 33.64
CA ILE A 422 -17.49 6.01 33.93
C ILE A 422 -18.13 7.05 34.84
N HIS A 423 -18.03 6.81 36.16
CA HIS A 423 -18.70 7.58 37.21
C HIS A 423 -18.16 9.02 37.38
N ARG A 424 -16.95 9.29 36.88
CA ARG A 424 -16.34 10.63 36.76
C ARG A 424 -15.04 10.59 35.97
N ALA A 425 -14.72 11.70 35.31
CA ALA A 425 -13.42 11.99 34.70
C ALA A 425 -13.23 13.52 34.69
N VAL A 426 -12.74 14.06 35.81
CA VAL A 426 -12.72 15.51 36.07
C VAL A 426 -11.87 16.28 35.04
N GLY A 427 -10.88 15.62 34.42
CA GLY A 427 -10.09 16.18 33.32
C GLY A 427 -10.62 15.87 31.90
N GLY A 428 -11.85 15.37 31.78
CA GLY A 428 -12.46 14.95 30.50
C GLY A 428 -12.10 13.52 30.08
N ILE A 429 -12.72 13.09 28.97
CA ILE A 429 -12.49 11.77 28.34
C ILE A 429 -11.96 11.99 26.92
N THR A 430 -10.91 11.27 26.54
CA THR A 430 -10.37 11.24 25.17
C THR A 430 -10.29 9.79 24.68
N VAL A 431 -10.93 9.50 23.55
CA VAL A 431 -10.87 8.20 22.85
C VAL A 431 -10.27 8.43 21.47
N ARG A 432 -9.00 8.11 21.27
CA ARG A 432 -8.20 8.54 20.11
C ARG A 432 -7.52 7.39 19.38
N ALA A 433 -7.98 7.08 18.18
CA ALA A 433 -7.31 6.18 17.25
C ALA A 433 -6.51 7.01 16.24
N GLU A 434 -5.22 6.74 16.10
CA GLU A 434 -4.30 7.58 15.34
C GLU A 434 -3.30 6.75 14.57
N ASN A 435 -3.06 7.14 13.33
CA ASN A 435 -1.95 6.69 12.51
C ASN A 435 -1.10 7.93 12.18
N GLU A 436 -0.05 8.18 12.99
CA GLU A 436 0.73 9.43 13.01
C GLU A 436 1.47 9.71 11.70
N ASP A 437 2.12 8.68 11.15
CA ASP A 437 2.89 8.67 9.90
C ASP A 437 3.08 7.20 9.50
N ARG A 438 2.39 6.79 8.43
CA ARG A 438 2.53 5.47 7.81
C ARG A 438 3.15 5.66 6.43
N SER A 439 4.48 5.73 6.42
CA SER A 439 5.30 5.90 5.23
C SER A 439 5.72 4.55 4.64
N VAL A 440 5.12 4.19 3.51
CA VAL A 440 5.35 2.92 2.79
C VAL A 440 5.91 3.20 1.38
N ALA A 441 7.20 2.89 1.18
CA ALA A 441 7.93 3.23 -0.04
C ALA A 441 8.54 2.02 -0.76
N ALA A 442 8.24 1.84 -2.03
CA ALA A 442 8.73 0.77 -2.90
C ALA A 442 9.57 1.32 -4.06
N LEU A 443 10.83 0.90 -4.18
CA LEU A 443 11.71 1.26 -5.30
C LEU A 443 12.17 0.02 -6.07
N THR A 444 12.07 0.05 -7.40
CA THR A 444 12.59 -1.00 -8.28
C THR A 444 13.49 -0.45 -9.38
N ILE A 445 14.64 -1.10 -9.62
CA ILE A 445 15.67 -0.63 -10.58
C ILE A 445 16.21 -1.79 -11.42
N GLY A 446 15.92 -1.78 -12.72
CA GLY A 446 16.32 -2.81 -13.67
C GLY A 446 17.36 -2.29 -14.65
N GLY A 447 18.44 -3.05 -14.83
CA GLY A 447 19.53 -2.71 -15.74
C GLY A 447 19.90 -3.87 -16.66
N ALA A 448 19.79 -3.68 -17.97
CA ALA A 448 20.26 -4.63 -18.96
C ALA A 448 21.25 -3.97 -19.94
N ILE A 449 22.40 -4.62 -20.18
CA ILE A 449 23.40 -4.16 -21.14
C ILE A 449 23.84 -5.35 -22.00
N GLY A 450 23.72 -5.23 -23.33
CA GLY A 450 24.28 -6.26 -24.21
C GLY A 450 24.02 -6.12 -25.70
N GLY A 451 24.14 -7.23 -26.44
CA GLY A 451 23.73 -7.31 -27.84
C GLY A 451 22.20 -7.24 -27.97
N VAL A 452 21.52 -8.04 -27.16
CA VAL A 452 20.10 -7.88 -26.83
C VAL A 452 20.01 -7.56 -25.33
N ALA A 453 19.27 -6.52 -24.97
CA ALA A 453 19.06 -6.09 -23.59
C ALA A 453 17.55 -6.04 -23.28
N ALA A 454 17.13 -6.60 -22.14
CA ALA A 454 15.75 -6.52 -21.65
C ALA A 454 15.70 -6.16 -20.16
N GLY A 455 15.08 -5.03 -19.81
CA GLY A 455 14.93 -4.55 -18.43
C GLY A 455 13.45 -4.43 -18.03
N VAL A 456 13.02 -5.12 -16.98
CA VAL A 456 11.63 -5.07 -16.46
C VAL A 456 11.64 -4.71 -14.97
N SER A 457 10.80 -3.76 -14.57
CA SER A 457 10.70 -3.23 -13.21
C SER A 457 9.25 -3.14 -12.79
N ILE A 458 8.87 -3.82 -11.70
CA ILE A 458 7.50 -3.83 -11.18
C ILE A 458 7.52 -3.48 -9.69
N GLY A 459 6.95 -2.34 -9.33
CA GLY A 459 6.63 -2.00 -7.94
C GLY A 459 5.13 -2.10 -7.70
N VAL A 460 4.75 -2.67 -6.55
CA VAL A 460 3.38 -2.69 -6.05
C VAL A 460 3.38 -2.29 -4.57
N VAL A 461 2.58 -1.29 -4.21
CA VAL A 461 2.21 -0.97 -2.82
C VAL A 461 0.68 -0.99 -2.73
N ASN A 462 0.15 -1.89 -1.92
CA ASN A 462 -1.28 -1.97 -1.62
C ASN A 462 -1.46 -1.69 -0.12
N LEU A 463 -2.02 -0.54 0.21
CA LEU A 463 -2.48 -0.21 1.56
C LEU A 463 -3.97 -0.54 1.71
N THR A 464 -4.32 -1.01 2.90
CA THR A 464 -5.69 -1.06 3.41
C THR A 464 -5.63 -0.97 4.95
N GLY A 465 -6.74 -1.20 5.64
CA GLY A 465 -6.83 -1.07 7.10
C GLY A 465 -7.95 -0.13 7.50
N SER A 466 -7.92 0.34 8.76
CA SER A 466 -8.91 1.27 9.29
C SER A 466 -8.48 1.86 10.63
N THR A 467 -8.83 3.12 10.85
CA THR A 467 -8.55 3.87 12.09
C THR A 467 -9.88 4.24 12.74
N LYS A 468 -10.18 3.64 13.90
CA LYS A 468 -11.52 3.65 14.47
C LYS A 468 -11.52 4.05 15.95
N ALA A 469 -12.21 5.15 16.25
CA ALA A 469 -12.50 5.58 17.62
C ALA A 469 -14.01 5.42 17.89
N SER A 470 -14.39 4.81 19.02
CA SER A 470 -15.81 4.60 19.33
C SER A 470 -16.16 4.62 20.81
N VAL A 471 -17.30 5.23 21.14
CA VAL A 471 -17.99 5.08 22.43
C VAL A 471 -19.31 4.35 22.17
N GLY A 472 -19.49 3.18 22.78
CA GLY A 472 -20.71 2.38 22.75
C GLY A 472 -21.84 2.95 23.62
N ASP A 473 -22.85 2.14 23.92
CA ASP A 473 -23.94 2.46 24.85
C ASP A 473 -23.43 2.42 26.32
N ALA A 474 -22.52 3.34 26.65
CA ALA A 474 -21.88 3.49 27.95
C ALA A 474 -22.65 4.47 28.87
N THR A 475 -22.38 4.40 30.17
CA THR A 475 -22.87 5.36 31.17
C THR A 475 -21.71 6.25 31.61
N ILE A 476 -21.85 7.57 31.41
CA ILE A 476 -20.80 8.57 31.61
C ILE A 476 -21.37 9.74 32.44
N GLY A 477 -20.76 10.02 33.59
CA GLY A 477 -21.07 11.19 34.43
C GLY A 477 -22.02 10.96 35.62
N ASP A 478 -22.64 9.77 35.72
CA ASP A 478 -23.80 9.41 36.57
C ASP A 478 -23.78 9.84 38.06
N THR A 479 -22.61 10.07 38.63
CA THR A 479 -22.36 10.35 40.05
C THR A 479 -21.20 11.33 40.26
N GLY A 480 -20.77 12.02 39.20
CA GLY A 480 -19.64 12.94 39.28
C GLY A 480 -19.17 13.46 37.92
N THR A 481 -18.74 14.72 37.94
CA THR A 481 -18.36 15.50 36.76
C THR A 481 -17.40 14.79 35.80
N VAL A 482 -17.76 14.84 34.52
CA VAL A 482 -16.87 14.65 33.37
C VAL A 482 -16.77 16.00 32.66
N SER A 483 -15.56 16.51 32.42
CA SER A 483 -15.40 17.89 31.92
C SER A 483 -15.59 18.06 30.40
N SER A 484 -15.48 16.98 29.63
CA SER A 484 -15.61 16.95 28.17
C SER A 484 -15.55 15.51 27.67
N LEU A 485 -15.95 15.30 26.41
CA LEU A 485 -15.75 14.05 25.68
C LEU A 485 -15.18 14.35 24.29
N SER A 486 -14.03 13.79 23.96
CA SER A 486 -13.48 13.81 22.60
C SER A 486 -13.32 12.39 22.05
N VAL A 487 -13.81 12.16 20.83
CA VAL A 487 -13.70 10.89 20.09
C VAL A 487 -13.06 11.20 18.74
N GLU A 488 -11.82 10.75 18.54
CA GLU A 488 -10.92 11.24 17.51
C GLU A 488 -10.34 10.08 16.69
N ALA A 489 -10.49 10.12 15.37
CA ALA A 489 -9.90 9.15 14.44
C ALA A 489 -9.08 9.87 13.36
N GLU A 490 -7.75 9.71 13.36
CA GLU A 490 -6.86 10.43 12.43
C GLU A 490 -5.93 9.47 11.65
N ASP A 491 -5.92 9.59 10.32
CA ASP A 491 -5.05 8.80 9.44
C ASP A 491 -4.14 9.67 8.55
N ASN A 492 -2.83 9.44 8.66
CA ASN A 492 -1.79 10.00 7.82
C ASN A 492 -1.02 8.88 7.08
N SER A 493 -1.64 8.34 6.03
CA SER A 493 -1.07 7.29 5.17
C SER A 493 -0.35 7.85 3.94
N THR A 494 0.94 7.52 3.79
CA THR A 494 1.78 7.94 2.66
C THR A 494 2.32 6.72 1.91
N ALA A 495 1.89 6.52 0.66
CA ALA A 495 2.29 5.39 -0.18
C ALA A 495 3.02 5.87 -1.44
N ARG A 496 4.25 5.40 -1.69
CA ARG A 496 5.04 5.81 -2.87
C ARG A 496 5.72 4.63 -3.56
N THR A 497 5.39 4.41 -4.83
CA THR A 497 6.00 3.38 -5.68
C THR A 497 6.80 4.01 -6.81
N GLN A 498 8.05 3.59 -6.99
CA GLN A 498 8.90 4.00 -8.11
C GLN A 498 9.48 2.77 -8.83
N ALA A 499 9.33 2.73 -10.15
CA ALA A 499 9.87 1.68 -11.02
C ALA A 499 10.74 2.28 -12.13
N ILE A 500 11.97 1.80 -12.25
CA ILE A 500 12.98 2.31 -13.20
C ILE A 500 13.51 1.14 -14.02
N ALA A 501 13.31 1.14 -15.33
CA ALA A 501 13.76 0.08 -16.24
C ALA A 501 14.67 0.64 -17.33
N VAL A 502 15.95 0.25 -17.32
CA VAL A 502 16.98 0.74 -18.26
C VAL A 502 17.55 -0.41 -19.09
N ALA A 503 17.51 -0.27 -20.42
CA ALA A 503 18.07 -1.26 -21.36
C ALA A 503 18.99 -0.60 -22.41
N ALA A 504 20.21 -1.11 -22.53
CA ALA A 504 21.23 -0.65 -23.48
C ALA A 504 21.67 -1.78 -24.42
N GLY A 505 21.20 -1.77 -25.67
CA GLY A 505 21.39 -2.83 -26.65
C GLY A 505 22.32 -2.46 -27.82
N ILE A 506 23.13 -3.38 -28.34
CA ILE A 506 23.82 -3.16 -29.63
C ILE A 506 22.86 -3.42 -30.80
N GLY A 507 21.97 -4.42 -30.67
CA GLY A 507 20.93 -4.73 -31.66
C GLY A 507 19.52 -4.40 -31.17
N VAL A 508 19.14 -4.80 -29.96
CA VAL A 508 17.79 -4.57 -29.41
C VAL A 508 17.86 -4.17 -27.94
N ALA A 509 17.06 -3.16 -27.55
CA ALA A 509 16.74 -2.83 -26.17
C ALA A 509 15.23 -2.93 -25.95
N LEU A 510 14.82 -3.62 -24.88
CA LEU A 510 13.43 -3.75 -24.43
C LEU A 510 13.34 -3.22 -22.99
N ASN A 511 12.41 -2.30 -22.71
CA ASN A 511 12.20 -1.79 -21.36
C ASN A 511 10.73 -1.83 -20.93
N GLY A 512 10.47 -2.15 -19.65
CA GLY A 512 9.13 -2.09 -19.06
C GLY A 512 9.18 -1.65 -17.61
N ALA A 513 8.63 -0.48 -17.30
CA ALA A 513 8.47 0.01 -15.94
C ALA A 513 6.98 0.01 -15.55
N VAL A 514 6.66 -0.53 -14.38
CA VAL A 514 5.28 -0.65 -13.88
C VAL A 514 5.27 -0.25 -12.40
N ALA A 515 4.48 0.74 -12.04
CA ALA A 515 4.31 1.21 -10.67
C ALA A 515 2.82 1.22 -10.31
N TYR A 516 2.43 0.40 -9.35
CA TYR A 516 1.08 0.37 -8.78
C TYR A 516 1.13 0.86 -7.33
N THR A 517 0.28 1.83 -6.99
CA THR A 517 0.09 2.28 -5.61
C THR A 517 -1.41 2.43 -5.36
N HIS A 518 -1.99 1.51 -4.58
CA HIS A 518 -3.42 1.54 -4.25
C HIS A 518 -3.59 1.71 -2.74
N LEU A 519 -4.34 2.72 -2.31
CA LEU A 519 -5.06 2.66 -1.03
C LEU A 519 -6.46 2.11 -1.34
N HIS A 520 -6.67 0.83 -1.01
CA HIS A 520 -7.97 0.18 -1.06
C HIS A 520 -8.85 0.69 0.08
N PRO A 521 -10.19 0.66 -0.06
CA PRO A 521 -11.15 1.34 0.82
C PRO A 521 -10.80 1.27 2.31
N SER A 522 -10.23 2.36 2.81
CA SER A 522 -9.89 2.54 4.23
C SER A 522 -11.04 3.24 4.95
N GLU A 523 -11.39 2.77 6.15
CA GLU A 523 -12.40 3.40 6.99
C GLU A 523 -11.73 4.17 8.13
N VAL A 524 -11.86 5.49 8.11
CA VAL A 524 -11.47 6.36 9.24
C VAL A 524 -12.76 6.80 9.91
N SER A 525 -13.05 6.33 11.13
CA SER A 525 -14.34 6.59 11.75
C SER A 525 -14.29 6.90 13.25
N ALA A 526 -14.93 8.01 13.63
CA ALA A 526 -15.17 8.42 15.00
C ALA A 526 -16.68 8.32 15.30
N ARG A 527 -17.06 7.51 16.31
CA ARG A 527 -18.47 7.19 16.57
C ARG A 527 -18.86 7.31 18.05
N VAL A 528 -20.03 7.88 18.32
CA VAL A 528 -20.71 7.78 19.62
C VAL A 528 -22.06 7.08 19.40
N SER A 529 -22.36 6.08 20.22
CA SER A 529 -23.60 5.32 20.11
C SER A 529 -24.83 6.13 20.53
N GLY A 530 -26.01 5.63 20.17
CA GLY A 530 -27.28 6.33 20.35
C GLY A 530 -27.90 6.20 21.73
N SER A 531 -27.67 5.09 22.44
CA SER A 531 -28.27 4.84 23.78
C SER A 531 -27.28 5.09 24.92
N ALA A 532 -26.16 5.75 24.63
CA ALA A 532 -25.20 6.18 25.64
C ALA A 532 -25.80 7.31 26.49
N SER A 533 -25.64 7.22 27.81
CA SER A 533 -26.04 8.27 28.74
C SER A 533 -24.80 9.09 29.09
N ILE A 534 -24.71 10.32 28.58
CA ILE A 534 -23.49 11.13 28.56
C ILE A 534 -23.76 12.52 29.16
N GLU A 535 -23.47 12.65 30.45
CA GLU A 535 -23.53 13.91 31.21
C GLU A 535 -22.10 14.51 31.29
N VAL A 536 -21.84 15.62 30.59
CA VAL A 536 -20.49 16.22 30.50
C VAL A 536 -20.55 17.75 30.59
N THR A 537 -19.91 18.35 31.59
CA THR A 537 -20.04 19.80 31.90
C THR A 537 -19.17 20.70 31.01
N GLY A 538 -19.13 20.42 29.71
CA GLY A 538 -18.27 21.08 28.72
C GLY A 538 -18.55 20.55 27.31
N GLY A 539 -17.61 20.73 26.39
CA GLY A 539 -17.81 20.37 24.98
C GLY A 539 -17.73 18.87 24.68
N ILE A 540 -18.49 18.44 23.66
CA ILE A 540 -18.39 17.14 23.01
C ILE A 540 -17.79 17.33 21.60
N THR A 541 -16.76 16.56 21.28
CA THR A 541 -16.12 16.51 19.95
C THR A 541 -16.13 15.08 19.42
N VAL A 542 -16.56 14.90 18.17
CA VAL A 542 -16.47 13.64 17.42
C VAL A 542 -15.87 13.95 16.06
N SER A 543 -14.58 13.68 15.86
CA SER A 543 -13.84 14.07 14.67
C SER A 543 -13.15 12.91 13.97
N ALA A 544 -13.32 12.80 12.66
CA ALA A 544 -12.63 11.85 11.80
C ALA A 544 -11.87 12.59 10.68
N THR A 545 -10.57 12.33 10.52
CA THR A 545 -9.69 13.05 9.58
C THR A 545 -8.78 12.08 8.83
N ALA A 546 -8.73 12.19 7.49
CA ALA A 546 -7.80 11.43 6.65
C ALA A 546 -6.96 12.37 5.76
N THR A 547 -5.67 12.08 5.64
CA THR A 547 -4.67 12.89 4.89
C THR A 547 -3.81 12.07 3.90
N PRO A 548 -4.40 11.18 3.07
CA PRO A 548 -3.63 10.26 2.25
C PRO A 548 -2.78 10.95 1.17
N GLU A 549 -1.53 10.52 0.99
CA GLU A 549 -0.66 10.88 -0.15
C GLU A 549 -0.24 9.61 -0.93
N ILE A 550 -0.86 9.36 -2.08
CA ILE A 550 -0.63 8.16 -2.91
C ILE A 550 0.12 8.54 -4.20
N SER A 551 1.27 7.92 -4.46
CA SER A 551 2.15 8.26 -5.59
C SER A 551 2.69 7.02 -6.33
N ALA A 552 2.65 7.03 -7.65
CA ALA A 552 3.18 5.99 -8.53
C ALA A 552 4.01 6.60 -9.68
N VAL A 553 5.27 6.16 -9.84
CA VAL A 553 6.22 6.71 -10.82
C VAL A 553 6.88 5.59 -11.61
N ALA A 554 6.68 5.55 -12.93
CA ALA A 554 7.26 4.54 -13.83
C ALA A 554 8.14 5.17 -14.91
N ILE A 555 9.42 4.82 -14.94
CA ILE A 555 10.42 5.40 -15.84
C ILE A 555 11.11 4.29 -16.66
N GLY A 556 10.80 4.21 -17.95
CA GLY A 556 11.36 3.24 -18.88
C GLY A 556 12.28 3.89 -19.91
N VAL A 557 13.57 3.52 -19.92
CA VAL A 557 14.59 4.06 -20.83
C VAL A 557 15.24 2.95 -21.67
N GLY A 558 15.04 3.02 -22.99
CA GLY A 558 15.62 2.08 -23.96
C GLY A 558 16.57 2.78 -24.93
N VAL A 559 17.80 2.30 -25.09
CA VAL A 559 18.77 2.84 -26.05
C VAL A 559 19.43 1.72 -26.82
N SER A 560 19.46 1.76 -28.16
CA SER A 560 20.17 0.75 -28.92
C SER A 560 20.81 1.15 -30.25
N GLY A 561 21.71 0.28 -30.74
CA GLY A 561 22.24 0.33 -32.10
C GLY A 561 21.30 -0.23 -33.18
N GLY A 562 20.06 -0.61 -32.84
CA GLY A 562 19.09 -1.19 -33.77
C GLY A 562 17.66 -0.80 -33.43
N ALA A 563 16.94 -1.63 -32.66
CA ALA A 563 15.57 -1.35 -32.21
C ALA A 563 15.48 -1.06 -30.70
N SER A 564 14.64 -0.10 -30.30
CA SER A 564 14.22 0.14 -28.91
C SER A 564 12.70 0.01 -28.84
N LEU A 565 12.21 -0.79 -27.90
CA LEU A 565 10.78 -0.90 -27.57
C LEU A 565 10.61 -0.67 -26.06
N GLY A 566 9.71 0.21 -25.66
CA GLY A 566 9.55 0.57 -24.25
C GLY A 566 8.12 0.83 -23.81
N VAL A 567 7.77 0.36 -22.61
CA VAL A 567 6.52 0.72 -21.93
C VAL A 567 6.79 1.29 -20.55
N SER A 568 5.93 2.21 -20.11
CA SER A 568 5.88 2.71 -18.73
C SER A 568 4.44 2.90 -18.30
N TYR A 569 4.07 2.30 -17.18
CA TYR A 569 2.71 2.30 -16.66
C TYR A 569 2.73 2.69 -15.18
N ALA A 570 2.04 3.77 -14.82
CA ALA A 570 1.88 4.22 -13.45
C ALA A 570 0.39 4.30 -13.10
N GLN A 571 0.00 3.74 -11.95
CA GLN A 571 -1.36 3.85 -11.43
C GLN A 571 -1.35 4.17 -9.93
N ALA A 572 -2.03 5.25 -9.56
CA ALA A 572 -2.20 5.69 -8.18
C ALA A 572 -3.70 5.82 -7.86
N SER A 573 -4.24 5.00 -6.94
CA SER A 573 -5.64 5.11 -6.50
C SER A 573 -5.75 5.39 -5.00
N ASN A 574 -6.67 6.27 -4.65
CA ASN A 574 -6.99 6.64 -3.28
C ASN A 574 -8.48 6.46 -3.01
N GLU A 575 -8.87 5.40 -2.29
CA GLU A 575 -10.26 5.18 -1.84
C GLU A 575 -10.36 5.24 -0.31
N VAL A 576 -11.05 6.27 0.22
CA VAL A 576 -11.17 6.49 1.68
C VAL A 576 -12.59 6.86 2.07
N ASN A 577 -13.06 6.29 3.18
CA ASN A 577 -14.36 6.59 3.77
C ASN A 577 -14.16 7.18 5.17
N VAL A 578 -14.42 8.49 5.31
CA VAL A 578 -14.26 9.26 6.55
C VAL A 578 -15.62 9.48 7.20
N ILE A 579 -15.84 8.98 8.42
CA ILE A 579 -17.17 8.95 9.05
C ILE A 579 -17.11 9.47 10.48
N ALA A 580 -17.70 10.64 10.74
CA ALA A 580 -18.00 11.14 12.07
C ALA A 580 -19.51 10.99 12.34
N SER A 581 -19.90 10.25 13.37
CA SER A 581 -21.32 9.92 13.60
C SER A 581 -21.72 9.83 15.06
N ILE A 582 -22.86 10.42 15.40
CA ILE A 582 -23.56 10.21 16.67
C ILE A 582 -24.87 9.48 16.42
N GLY A 583 -25.18 8.47 17.24
CA GLY A 583 -26.36 7.61 17.10
C GLY A 583 -27.70 8.27 17.43
N ASN A 584 -28.78 7.48 17.36
CA ASN A 584 -30.15 7.94 17.64
C ASN A 584 -30.48 7.88 19.13
N GLY A 585 -31.06 8.92 19.70
CA GLY A 585 -31.51 8.97 21.09
C GLY A 585 -30.47 9.47 22.09
N ALA A 586 -29.32 9.97 21.62
CA ALA A 586 -28.26 10.47 22.49
C ALA A 586 -28.74 11.73 23.23
N ASP A 587 -28.55 11.73 24.55
CA ASP A 587 -28.91 12.85 25.42
C ASP A 587 -27.63 13.50 25.96
N PHE A 588 -27.56 14.83 25.87
CA PHE A 588 -26.32 15.60 26.03
C PHE A 588 -26.54 16.87 26.85
N ASP A 589 -26.48 16.77 28.18
CA ASP A 589 -26.24 17.95 29.02
C ASP A 589 -24.76 18.34 28.86
N SER A 590 -24.50 19.40 28.07
CA SER A 590 -23.18 19.81 27.60
C SER A 590 -23.14 21.28 27.15
N ASP A 591 -21.94 21.88 27.12
CA ASP A 591 -21.76 23.28 26.69
C ASP A 591 -21.88 23.44 25.16
N SER A 592 -21.34 22.49 24.39
CA SER A 592 -21.27 22.57 22.92
C SER A 592 -21.05 21.20 22.28
N LEU A 593 -21.42 21.08 21.00
CA LEU A 593 -21.33 19.82 20.25
C LEU A 593 -20.67 20.03 18.88
N THR A 594 -19.60 19.30 18.60
CA THR A 594 -18.89 19.31 17.30
C THR A 594 -18.79 17.90 16.72
N VAL A 595 -19.31 17.70 15.51
CA VAL A 595 -19.18 16.46 14.73
C VAL A 595 -18.55 16.80 13.38
N THR A 596 -17.33 16.35 13.12
CA THR A 596 -16.54 16.75 11.94
C THR A 596 -15.93 15.56 11.19
N ALA A 597 -16.17 15.47 9.89
CA ALA A 597 -15.54 14.48 9.01
C ALA A 597 -14.72 15.19 7.93
N THR A 598 -13.43 14.87 7.79
CA THR A 598 -12.50 15.60 6.93
C THR A 598 -11.64 14.66 6.08
N LEU A 599 -11.70 14.79 4.75
CA LEU A 599 -10.64 14.33 3.85
C LEU A 599 -9.82 15.55 3.45
N ALA A 600 -8.56 15.65 3.87
CA ALA A 600 -7.73 16.83 3.65
C ALA A 600 -6.59 16.58 2.63
N ARG A 601 -6.15 17.66 1.97
CA ARG A 601 -5.03 17.60 1.02
C ARG A 601 -3.71 17.49 1.80
N PRO A 602 -2.84 16.51 1.50
CA PRO A 602 -1.51 16.44 2.12
C PRO A 602 -0.68 17.69 1.79
N THR A 603 0.18 18.12 2.73
CA THR A 603 0.96 19.38 2.63
C THR A 603 2.48 19.18 2.74
N GLY A 604 2.96 17.95 2.93
CA GLY A 604 4.39 17.62 3.03
C GLY A 604 5.09 17.36 1.69
N GLY A 605 6.40 17.56 1.62
CA GLY A 605 7.20 17.19 0.44
C GLY A 605 7.14 18.20 -0.73
N THR A 606 7.52 17.75 -1.93
CA THR A 606 7.80 18.64 -3.08
C THR A 606 6.63 18.88 -4.04
N ASN A 607 5.56 18.08 -3.98
CA ASN A 607 4.28 18.26 -4.69
C ASN A 607 3.27 17.20 -4.18
N PRO A 608 2.81 17.30 -2.92
CA PRO A 608 1.85 16.35 -2.34
C PRO A 608 0.49 16.43 -3.02
N LYS A 609 -0.14 15.27 -3.23
CA LYS A 609 -1.47 15.08 -3.85
C LYS A 609 -2.07 13.80 -3.28
N ASN A 610 -3.40 13.70 -3.27
CA ASN A 610 -4.07 12.51 -2.76
C ASN A 610 -3.87 11.30 -3.68
N ALA A 611 -3.85 11.52 -5.00
CA ALA A 611 -3.41 10.54 -6.00
C ALA A 611 -2.50 11.19 -7.06
N TYR A 612 -1.31 10.62 -7.29
CA TYR A 612 -0.37 11.08 -8.30
C TYR A 612 0.24 9.93 -9.12
N ALA A 613 0.02 9.93 -10.43
CA ALA A 613 0.66 9.00 -11.36
C ALA A 613 1.59 9.73 -12.33
N ASN A 614 2.79 9.19 -12.55
CA ASN A 614 3.75 9.73 -13.52
C ASN A 614 4.40 8.59 -14.33
N ALA A 615 4.24 8.60 -15.65
CA ALA A 615 4.82 7.61 -16.55
C ALA A 615 5.70 8.25 -17.61
N VAL A 616 6.98 7.86 -17.68
CA VAL A 616 7.97 8.38 -18.64
C VAL A 616 8.61 7.23 -19.42
N ALA A 617 8.18 7.04 -20.67
CA ALA A 617 8.76 6.06 -21.60
C ALA A 617 9.59 6.78 -22.66
N GLY A 618 10.91 6.85 -22.48
CA GLY A 618 11.85 7.50 -23.40
C GLY A 618 12.81 6.51 -24.05
N GLY A 619 13.19 6.72 -25.31
CA GLY A 619 14.17 5.81 -25.92
C GLY A 619 14.38 5.95 -27.42
N GLY A 620 15.40 5.24 -27.91
CA GLY A 620 15.71 5.25 -29.33
C GLY A 620 16.68 4.17 -29.81
N GLY A 621 16.51 3.81 -31.09
CA GLY A 621 17.35 2.85 -31.80
C GLY A 621 17.59 3.29 -33.25
N ILE A 622 18.73 2.93 -33.84
CA ILE A 622 19.10 3.39 -35.20
C ILE A 622 18.02 3.06 -36.25
N LEU A 623 17.31 1.95 -36.09
CA LEU A 623 16.26 1.47 -37.00
C LEU A 623 14.84 1.79 -36.47
N LEU A 624 14.62 1.64 -35.17
CA LEU A 624 13.31 1.80 -34.53
C LEU A 624 13.48 2.30 -33.08
N GLY A 625 12.68 3.28 -32.67
CA GLY A 625 12.45 3.61 -31.27
C GLY A 625 10.96 3.82 -31.03
N ALA A 626 10.30 2.89 -30.33
CA ALA A 626 8.86 2.93 -30.08
C ALA A 626 8.56 2.82 -28.58
N GLN A 627 8.12 3.92 -27.97
CA GLN A 627 7.93 4.03 -26.52
C GLN A 627 6.50 4.50 -26.19
N GLY A 628 5.87 3.89 -25.18
CA GLY A 628 4.51 4.21 -24.73
C GLY A 628 4.41 4.41 -23.22
N ALA A 629 3.81 5.51 -22.79
CA ALA A 629 3.58 5.86 -21.39
C ALA A 629 2.07 5.96 -21.08
N VAL A 630 1.67 5.41 -19.94
CA VAL A 630 0.29 5.47 -19.41
C VAL A 630 0.33 5.83 -17.93
N ALA A 631 -0.33 6.92 -17.54
CA ALA A 631 -0.49 7.34 -16.15
C ALA A 631 -1.99 7.44 -15.82
N LEU A 632 -2.44 6.68 -14.82
CA LEU A 632 -3.83 6.67 -14.34
C LEU A 632 -3.87 7.10 -12.87
N SER A 633 -4.71 8.05 -12.52
CA SER A 633 -4.90 8.47 -11.13
C SER A 633 -6.38 8.59 -10.78
N SER A 634 -6.75 8.14 -9.59
CA SER A 634 -8.13 8.23 -9.12
C SER A 634 -8.22 8.56 -7.62
N THR A 635 -9.10 9.48 -7.27
CA THR A 635 -9.52 9.73 -5.88
C THR A 635 -11.01 9.47 -5.76
N THR A 636 -11.38 8.51 -4.92
CA THR A 636 -12.77 8.09 -4.70
C THR A 636 -13.09 8.01 -3.21
N GLY A 637 -14.39 8.00 -2.88
CA GLY A 637 -14.87 7.62 -1.56
C GLY A 637 -15.91 8.57 -1.00
N SER A 638 -16.06 8.57 0.32
CA SER A 638 -17.08 9.35 1.01
C SER A 638 -16.56 10.06 2.26
N VAL A 639 -17.07 11.26 2.50
CA VAL A 639 -16.90 11.99 3.75
C VAL A 639 -18.29 12.21 4.34
N SER A 640 -18.53 11.74 5.56
CA SER A 640 -19.86 11.76 6.17
C SER A 640 -19.83 12.23 7.62
N ALA A 641 -20.49 13.36 7.87
CA ALA A 641 -20.78 13.86 9.21
C ALA A 641 -22.27 13.67 9.52
N SER A 642 -22.59 13.05 10.65
CA SER A 642 -23.97 12.65 10.95
C SER A 642 -24.36 12.80 12.42
N LEU A 643 -25.55 13.34 12.65
CA LEU A 643 -26.23 13.37 13.94
C LEU A 643 -27.54 12.56 13.82
N GLY A 644 -27.76 11.63 14.74
CA GLY A 644 -28.90 10.71 14.70
C GLY A 644 -30.27 11.35 14.96
N ASN A 645 -31.30 10.50 15.01
CA ASN A 645 -32.67 10.91 15.30
C ASN A 645 -32.90 11.05 16.81
N ASN A 646 -33.70 12.03 17.22
CA ASN A 646 -34.06 12.32 18.62
C ASN A 646 -32.84 12.58 19.51
N VAL A 647 -31.88 13.35 19.01
CA VAL A 647 -30.71 13.79 19.80
C VAL A 647 -31.04 15.13 20.44
N SER A 648 -30.81 15.23 21.75
CA SER A 648 -30.93 16.49 22.50
C SER A 648 -29.75 17.40 22.12
N LEU A 649 -30.02 18.66 21.76
CA LEU A 649 -28.97 19.63 21.44
C LEU A 649 -28.63 20.49 22.68
N PRO A 650 -27.34 20.78 22.93
CA PRO A 650 -26.92 21.66 24.02
C PRO A 650 -27.43 23.10 23.88
N ASP A 651 -27.25 23.92 24.90
CA ASP A 651 -27.68 25.33 24.88
C ASP A 651 -26.70 26.26 24.13
N GLY A 652 -25.43 25.83 23.99
CA GLY A 652 -24.35 26.52 23.24
C GLY A 652 -24.12 25.96 21.83
N ASP A 653 -22.94 26.22 21.25
CA ASP A 653 -22.74 26.05 19.81
C ASP A 653 -22.80 24.59 19.33
N VAL A 654 -23.43 24.37 18.17
CA VAL A 654 -23.56 23.04 17.53
C VAL A 654 -23.02 23.11 16.11
N THR A 655 -22.01 22.30 15.81
CA THR A 655 -21.44 22.14 14.47
C THR A 655 -21.51 20.69 14.02
N VAL A 656 -22.14 20.43 12.87
CA VAL A 656 -22.09 19.13 12.16
C VAL A 656 -21.57 19.41 10.75
N SER A 657 -20.35 18.98 10.44
CA SER A 657 -19.69 19.38 9.18
C SER A 657 -18.88 18.28 8.52
N SER A 658 -19.05 18.15 7.20
CA SER A 658 -18.19 17.31 6.35
C SER A 658 -17.40 18.18 5.38
N ALA A 659 -16.10 17.89 5.25
CA ALA A 659 -15.20 18.60 4.35
C ALA A 659 -14.37 17.61 3.52
N SER A 660 -14.26 17.83 2.22
CA SER A 660 -13.27 17.17 1.38
C SER A 660 -12.44 18.20 0.64
N ASP A 661 -11.13 18.00 0.59
CA ASP A 661 -10.19 18.86 -0.10
C ASP A 661 -9.14 17.98 -0.77
N SER A 662 -9.32 17.68 -2.06
CA SER A 662 -8.56 16.63 -2.77
C SER A 662 -7.71 17.17 -3.92
N GLN A 663 -6.71 16.40 -4.35
CA GLN A 663 -6.03 16.59 -5.63
C GLN A 663 -5.63 15.25 -6.27
N THR A 664 -6.01 15.08 -7.54
CA THR A 664 -5.75 13.91 -8.39
C THR A 664 -4.95 14.39 -9.61
N GLN A 665 -3.80 13.78 -9.92
CA GLN A 665 -3.03 14.13 -11.12
C GLN A 665 -2.35 12.96 -11.84
N SER A 666 -2.44 12.95 -13.16
CA SER A 666 -1.69 12.05 -14.06
C SER A 666 -0.79 12.83 -15.03
N ASP A 667 0.50 12.48 -15.06
CA ASP A 667 1.50 12.97 -16.01
C ASP A 667 2.03 11.82 -16.88
N ALA A 668 1.95 11.93 -18.22
CA ALA A 668 2.46 10.91 -19.14
C ALA A 668 3.39 11.49 -20.21
N THR A 669 4.57 10.90 -20.41
CA THR A 669 5.55 11.32 -21.44
C THR A 669 6.08 10.13 -22.23
N GLY A 670 5.85 10.11 -23.55
CA GLY A 670 6.26 9.01 -24.44
C GLY A 670 7.08 9.50 -25.63
N VAL A 671 8.38 9.17 -25.68
CA VAL A 671 9.33 9.74 -26.67
C VAL A 671 10.13 8.66 -27.39
N GLY A 672 9.89 8.49 -28.70
CA GLY A 672 10.57 7.50 -29.55
C GLY A 672 11.43 8.08 -30.67
N VAL A 673 12.70 7.66 -30.74
CA VAL A 673 13.72 8.17 -31.69
C VAL A 673 14.30 7.03 -32.55
N GLY A 674 14.31 7.17 -33.88
CA GLY A 674 14.99 6.20 -34.75
C GLY A 674 14.87 6.48 -36.24
N PHE A 675 15.17 5.51 -37.12
CA PHE A 675 14.73 5.62 -38.51
C PHE A 675 13.19 5.56 -38.61
N ILE A 676 12.58 4.70 -37.78
CA ILE A 676 11.16 4.77 -37.39
C ILE A 676 11.08 5.26 -35.93
N GLY A 677 10.39 6.37 -35.67
CA GLY A 677 10.14 6.88 -34.32
C GLY A 677 8.67 6.82 -33.92
N ILE A 678 8.35 6.25 -32.76
CA ILE A 678 6.96 6.17 -32.24
C ILE A 678 6.91 6.59 -30.77
N GLY A 679 6.07 7.57 -30.44
CA GLY A 679 5.84 8.04 -29.07
C GLY A 679 4.35 8.07 -28.74
N VAL A 680 3.95 7.44 -27.64
CA VAL A 680 2.54 7.45 -27.16
C VAL A 680 2.51 7.87 -25.70
N ALA A 681 1.62 8.80 -25.36
CA ALA A 681 1.36 9.21 -23.99
C ALA A 681 -0.16 9.23 -23.71
N VAL A 682 -0.57 8.64 -22.59
CA VAL A 682 -1.96 8.65 -22.12
C VAL A 682 -1.95 9.03 -20.63
N ALA A 683 -2.63 10.13 -20.29
CA ALA A 683 -2.88 10.55 -18.92
C ALA A 683 -4.39 10.55 -18.66
N ASP A 684 -4.81 9.95 -17.55
CA ASP A 684 -6.21 9.77 -17.14
C ASP A 684 -6.32 10.10 -15.65
N ALA A 685 -7.17 11.05 -15.28
CA ALA A 685 -7.33 11.53 -13.90
C ALA A 685 -8.82 11.65 -13.52
N SER A 686 -9.26 10.93 -12.49
CA SER A 686 -10.67 10.86 -12.09
C SER A 686 -10.91 11.19 -10.61
N SER A 687 -11.93 11.99 -10.32
CA SER A 687 -12.32 12.35 -8.95
C SER A 687 -13.81 12.08 -8.72
N ASN A 688 -14.14 11.20 -7.77
CA ASN A 688 -15.52 10.89 -7.40
C ASN A 688 -15.62 10.79 -5.86
N VAL A 689 -15.65 11.97 -5.22
CA VAL A 689 -15.78 12.12 -3.76
C VAL A 689 -17.20 12.58 -3.44
N THR A 690 -17.86 11.86 -2.54
CA THR A 690 -19.20 12.22 -2.02
C THR A 690 -19.07 12.81 -0.61
N THR A 691 -19.31 14.11 -0.48
CA THR A 691 -19.27 14.86 0.78
C THR A 691 -20.70 15.03 1.31
N SER A 692 -20.95 14.60 2.54
CA SER A 692 -22.30 14.43 3.06
C SER A 692 -22.44 14.85 4.52
N THR A 693 -23.38 15.74 4.79
CA THR A 693 -23.75 16.13 6.15
C THR A 693 -25.22 15.84 6.39
N SER A 694 -25.52 15.15 7.47
CA SER A 694 -26.88 14.76 7.82
C SER A 694 -27.21 14.99 9.29
N VAL A 695 -28.44 15.42 9.55
CA VAL A 695 -28.98 15.57 10.89
C VAL A 695 -30.37 14.92 10.91
N GLY A 696 -30.65 14.10 11.93
CA GLY A 696 -31.85 13.27 12.00
C GLY A 696 -33.17 14.02 12.23
N THR A 697 -34.25 13.23 12.36
CA THR A 697 -35.58 13.69 12.78
C THR A 697 -35.62 13.93 14.28
N GLY A 698 -36.53 14.78 14.76
CA GLY A 698 -36.74 14.97 16.21
C GLY A 698 -35.64 15.79 16.89
N LEU A 699 -35.12 16.81 16.21
CA LEU A 699 -34.31 17.85 16.85
C LEU A 699 -35.23 18.70 17.73
N ASP A 700 -35.06 18.55 19.04
CA ASP A 700 -35.69 19.39 20.03
C ASP A 700 -34.63 20.35 20.60
N THR A 701 -35.01 21.60 20.80
CA THR A 701 -34.15 22.69 21.30
C THR A 701 -34.98 23.56 22.22
N GLU A 702 -34.39 24.00 23.33
CA GLU A 702 -35.12 24.87 24.24
C GLU A 702 -35.35 26.26 23.65
N SER A 703 -36.49 26.86 24.01
CA SER A 703 -36.88 28.19 23.52
C SER A 703 -35.98 29.34 23.99
N THR A 704 -35.03 29.02 24.87
CA THR A 704 -34.00 29.90 25.42
C THR A 704 -32.60 29.67 24.84
N ARG A 705 -32.41 28.69 23.95
CA ARG A 705 -31.10 28.31 23.39
C ARG A 705 -30.38 29.51 22.77
N THR A 706 -29.09 29.67 23.08
CA THR A 706 -28.32 30.87 22.71
C THR A 706 -27.13 30.62 21.77
N GLY A 707 -26.69 29.38 21.62
CA GLY A 707 -25.62 29.03 20.69
C GLY A 707 -26.04 29.00 19.22
N ASP A 708 -25.04 29.11 18.35
CA ASP A 708 -25.21 29.02 16.90
C ASP A 708 -25.38 27.57 16.45
N LEU A 709 -26.06 27.35 15.33
CA LEU A 709 -26.13 26.06 14.65
C LEU A 709 -25.48 26.15 13.26
N THR A 710 -24.43 25.37 13.04
CA THR A 710 -23.81 25.16 11.73
C THR A 710 -23.97 23.71 11.29
N VAL A 711 -24.64 23.50 10.15
CA VAL A 711 -24.74 22.20 9.50
C VAL A 711 -24.29 22.36 8.05
N GLY A 712 -23.19 21.75 7.63
CA GLY A 712 -22.72 21.97 6.26
C GLY A 712 -21.78 20.93 5.66
N SER A 713 -21.77 20.86 4.34
CA SER A 713 -20.91 19.99 3.53
C SER A 713 -20.13 20.85 2.52
N HIS A 714 -18.82 20.67 2.45
CA HIS A 714 -17.93 21.48 1.61
C HIS A 714 -16.88 20.59 0.92
N GLY A 715 -17.05 20.36 -0.39
CA GLY A 715 -16.08 19.62 -1.20
C GLY A 715 -15.28 20.53 -2.11
N ILE A 716 -13.96 20.35 -2.17
CA ILE A 716 -13.05 20.87 -3.18
C ILE A 716 -12.33 19.68 -3.81
N ASN A 717 -12.38 19.54 -5.13
CA ASN A 717 -11.69 18.49 -5.87
C ASN A 717 -10.87 19.10 -7.02
N ALA A 718 -9.59 18.72 -7.12
CA ALA A 718 -8.68 19.25 -8.13
C ALA A 718 -8.16 18.14 -9.06
N THR A 719 -8.67 18.09 -10.29
CA THR A 719 -8.47 16.97 -11.22
C THR A 719 -7.61 17.39 -12.42
N VAL A 720 -6.45 16.75 -12.60
CA VAL A 720 -5.37 17.24 -13.48
C VAL A 720 -4.82 16.14 -14.40
N ALA A 721 -4.86 16.33 -15.72
CA ALA A 721 -4.26 15.40 -16.68
C ALA A 721 -3.30 16.10 -17.66
N ALA A 722 -2.06 15.63 -17.74
CA ALA A 722 -1.03 16.17 -18.63
C ALA A 722 -0.35 15.06 -19.44
N SER A 723 -0.31 15.19 -20.77
CA SER A 723 0.34 14.22 -21.65
C SER A 723 1.24 14.88 -22.70
N THR A 724 2.41 14.27 -22.95
CA THR A 724 3.40 14.76 -23.93
C THR A 724 3.95 13.61 -24.77
N ALA A 725 3.62 13.58 -26.06
CA ALA A 725 4.10 12.55 -26.99
C ALA A 725 5.14 13.12 -27.98
N GLY A 726 6.32 12.51 -28.06
CA GLY A 726 7.42 12.92 -28.94
C GLY A 726 7.84 11.84 -29.94
N SER A 727 8.09 12.19 -31.20
CA SER A 727 8.71 11.25 -32.15
C SER A 727 9.68 11.92 -33.12
N SER A 728 10.70 11.19 -33.57
CA SER A 728 11.61 11.65 -34.62
C SER A 728 12.18 10.53 -35.48
N GLY A 729 12.43 10.81 -36.77
CA GLY A 729 13.04 9.85 -37.69
C GLY A 729 12.93 10.16 -39.18
N VAL A 730 12.98 9.13 -40.02
CA VAL A 730 12.61 9.23 -41.44
C VAL A 730 11.10 9.00 -41.59
N VAL A 731 10.58 8.00 -40.88
CA VAL A 731 9.15 7.79 -40.65
C VAL A 731 8.87 8.01 -39.16
N ALA A 732 7.89 8.81 -38.76
CA ALA A 732 7.55 8.95 -37.35
C ALA A 732 6.06 9.19 -37.06
N GLY A 733 5.56 8.66 -35.95
CA GLY A 733 4.17 8.82 -35.53
C GLY A 733 4.05 9.00 -34.02
N ASN A 734 3.22 9.95 -33.56
CA ASN A 734 2.98 10.13 -32.14
C ASN A 734 1.56 10.55 -31.79
N GLY A 735 1.10 10.11 -30.62
CA GLY A 735 -0.26 10.34 -30.11
C GLY A 735 -0.23 10.66 -28.63
N SER A 736 -0.83 11.78 -28.25
CA SER A 736 -0.99 12.21 -26.85
C SER A 736 -2.47 12.31 -26.50
N ILE A 737 -2.85 11.80 -25.33
CA ILE A 737 -4.21 11.80 -24.78
C ILE A 737 -4.13 12.24 -23.32
N ALA A 738 -4.89 13.27 -22.94
CA ALA A 738 -5.08 13.68 -21.55
C ALA A 738 -6.56 13.87 -21.27
N ASP A 739 -7.14 12.92 -20.55
CA ASP A 739 -8.55 12.90 -20.20
C ASP A 739 -8.71 13.06 -18.68
N ALA A 740 -9.72 13.83 -18.26
CA ALA A 740 -10.00 14.12 -16.86
C ALA A 740 -11.51 14.11 -16.58
N ASP A 741 -11.90 13.64 -15.40
CA ASP A 741 -13.28 13.29 -15.06
C ASP A 741 -13.59 13.68 -13.60
N ASP A 742 -14.69 14.40 -13.37
CA ASP A 742 -15.09 14.86 -12.03
C ASP A 742 -16.60 14.66 -11.75
N ASP A 743 -16.90 13.59 -11.03
CA ASP A 743 -18.25 13.17 -10.60
C ASP A 743 -18.54 13.63 -9.14
N SER A 744 -17.77 14.59 -8.59
CA SER A 744 -17.87 14.96 -7.18
C SER A 744 -19.23 15.55 -6.78
N SER A 745 -19.66 15.24 -5.55
CA SER A 745 -20.93 15.74 -5.03
C SER A 745 -20.85 16.14 -3.56
N SER A 746 -21.62 17.17 -3.20
CA SER A 746 -21.81 17.66 -1.84
C SER A 746 -23.29 17.69 -1.49
N SER A 747 -23.65 17.34 -0.25
CA SER A 747 -25.05 17.35 0.18
C SER A 747 -25.22 17.57 1.68
N THR A 748 -26.18 18.41 2.05
CA THR A 748 -26.54 18.70 3.44
C THR A 748 -28.04 18.46 3.64
N THR A 749 -28.42 17.60 4.58
CA THR A 749 -29.83 17.21 4.80
C THR A 749 -30.25 17.33 6.25
N ILE A 750 -31.38 18.00 6.50
CA ILE A 750 -32.08 17.98 7.79
C ILE A 750 -33.28 17.03 7.73
N GLY A 751 -33.36 16.11 8.69
CA GLY A 751 -34.44 15.14 8.83
C GLY A 751 -35.76 15.77 9.27
N ALA A 752 -36.88 15.19 8.84
CA ALA A 752 -38.22 15.69 9.14
C ALA A 752 -38.52 15.77 10.65
N THR A 753 -38.51 16.98 11.22
CA THR A 753 -39.04 17.26 12.56
C THR A 753 -40.49 17.72 12.48
N ALA A 754 -41.22 17.62 13.59
CA ALA A 754 -42.56 18.21 13.75
C ALA A 754 -42.53 19.51 14.58
N HIS A 755 -41.34 20.03 14.87
CA HIS A 755 -41.07 21.01 15.92
C HIS A 755 -40.28 22.23 15.40
N THR A 756 -40.15 23.25 16.25
CA THR A 756 -39.37 24.46 15.96
C THR A 756 -37.94 24.30 16.45
N LEU A 757 -36.98 24.62 15.60
CA LEU A 757 -35.57 24.75 15.95
C LEU A 757 -35.28 26.16 16.48
N TYR A 758 -34.66 26.27 17.66
CA TYR A 758 -34.19 27.51 18.26
C TYR A 758 -32.66 27.58 18.26
N ALA A 759 -32.08 28.76 18.00
CA ALA A 759 -30.63 29.03 18.00
C ALA A 759 -30.38 30.55 17.91
N ASN A 760 -29.12 31.00 18.00
CA ASN A 760 -28.78 32.37 17.61
C ASN A 760 -28.66 32.54 16.08
N ASP A 761 -27.52 32.25 15.47
CA ASP A 761 -27.38 32.13 14.01
C ASP A 761 -27.61 30.67 13.57
N VAL A 762 -28.12 30.48 12.35
CA VAL A 762 -28.37 29.17 11.75
C VAL A 762 -27.82 29.14 10.33
N THR A 763 -26.76 28.38 10.12
CA THR A 763 -26.17 28.11 8.80
C THR A 763 -26.44 26.66 8.39
N ILE A 764 -27.12 26.48 7.25
CA ILE A 764 -27.35 25.17 6.63
C ILE A 764 -26.86 25.23 5.17
N SER A 765 -25.68 24.69 4.89
CA SER A 765 -24.96 24.94 3.62
C SER A 765 -24.45 23.68 2.93
N SER A 766 -24.43 23.71 1.60
CA SER A 766 -23.79 22.69 0.75
C SER A 766 -22.96 23.43 -0.28
N GLN A 767 -21.67 23.11 -0.38
CA GLN A 767 -20.79 23.61 -1.43
C GLN A 767 -20.00 22.45 -2.04
N ASN A 768 -19.86 22.46 -3.37
CA ASN A 768 -18.95 21.60 -4.11
C ASN A 768 -18.18 22.46 -5.12
N GLU A 769 -16.86 22.36 -5.14
CA GLU A 769 -15.97 23.11 -6.03
C GLU A 769 -15.11 22.12 -6.82
N ALA A 770 -15.26 22.10 -8.14
CA ALA A 770 -14.41 21.31 -9.02
C ALA A 770 -13.41 22.20 -9.76
N GLN A 771 -12.12 21.92 -9.55
CA GLN A 771 -10.98 22.58 -10.17
C GLN A 771 -10.35 21.65 -11.20
N TYR A 772 -10.03 22.13 -12.40
CA TYR A 772 -9.48 21.28 -13.45
C TYR A 772 -8.32 21.88 -14.24
N TYR A 773 -7.44 21.02 -14.76
CA TYR A 773 -6.43 21.35 -15.76
C TYR A 773 -6.19 20.17 -16.70
N ILE A 774 -6.22 20.43 -18.01
CA ILE A 774 -5.94 19.42 -19.05
C ILE A 774 -4.92 19.94 -20.05
N HIS A 775 -3.91 19.13 -20.38
CA HIS A 775 -2.86 19.47 -21.33
C HIS A 775 -2.42 18.25 -22.14
N SER A 776 -2.27 18.42 -23.46
CA SER A 776 -1.93 17.33 -24.38
C SER A 776 -1.12 17.88 -25.55
N ASP A 777 0.16 17.52 -25.63
CA ASP A 777 1.12 18.05 -26.58
C ASP A 777 1.80 16.94 -27.40
N SER A 778 2.01 17.17 -28.70
CA SER A 778 2.41 16.10 -29.63
C SER A 778 3.36 16.58 -30.73
N THR A 779 4.67 16.41 -30.51
CA THR A 779 5.75 16.94 -31.35
C THR A 779 6.42 15.86 -32.23
N ASN A 780 6.42 16.07 -33.55
CA ASN A 780 6.98 15.15 -34.55
C ASN A 780 8.11 15.81 -35.35
N ALA A 781 9.25 15.13 -35.50
CA ALA A 781 10.39 15.59 -36.30
C ALA A 781 10.83 14.51 -37.31
N ALA A 782 10.13 14.40 -38.44
CA ALA A 782 10.44 13.42 -39.48
C ALA A 782 10.26 13.91 -40.93
N VAL A 783 10.77 13.10 -41.88
CA VAL A 783 10.61 13.32 -43.33
C VAL A 783 9.20 12.96 -43.79
N VAL A 784 8.63 11.90 -43.21
CA VAL A 784 7.22 11.52 -43.35
C VAL A 784 6.70 11.21 -41.94
N GLY A 785 5.62 11.88 -41.51
CA GLY A 785 5.08 11.62 -40.18
C GLY A 785 3.75 12.27 -39.90
N ALA A 786 3.20 11.94 -38.74
CA ALA A 786 1.96 12.49 -38.21
C ALA A 786 2.03 12.59 -36.68
N SER A 787 1.52 13.69 -36.13
CA SER A 787 1.24 13.83 -34.70
C SER A 787 -0.26 14.01 -34.47
N GLY A 788 -0.73 13.58 -33.31
CA GLY A 788 -2.06 13.86 -32.78
C GLY A 788 -1.99 14.15 -31.29
N ALA A 789 -2.76 15.15 -30.85
CA ALA A 789 -3.00 15.44 -29.44
C ALA A 789 -4.52 15.52 -29.24
N PHE A 790 -4.99 14.95 -28.14
CA PHE A 790 -6.37 15.03 -27.67
C PHE A 790 -6.36 15.36 -26.18
N ALA A 791 -7.21 16.28 -25.77
CA ALA A 791 -7.46 16.59 -24.37
C ALA A 791 -8.97 16.72 -24.15
N SER A 792 -9.49 16.10 -23.10
CA SER A 792 -10.89 16.26 -22.72
C SER A 792 -11.05 16.38 -21.20
N PHE A 793 -12.12 17.06 -20.79
CA PHE A 793 -12.60 17.09 -19.43
C PHE A 793 -14.12 16.86 -19.48
N ASP A 794 -14.63 15.96 -18.65
CA ASP A 794 -16.07 15.79 -18.38
C ASP A 794 -16.33 15.93 -16.87
N GLY A 795 -17.56 16.26 -16.49
CA GLY A 795 -17.91 16.36 -15.08
C GLY A 795 -19.38 16.69 -14.80
N ASP A 796 -20.02 15.85 -13.99
CA ASP A 796 -21.43 15.92 -13.60
C ASP A 796 -21.57 16.26 -12.10
N THR A 797 -20.92 17.36 -11.69
CA THR A 797 -20.81 17.74 -10.27
C THR A 797 -22.08 18.34 -9.70
N SER A 798 -22.32 18.11 -8.40
CA SER A 798 -23.56 18.57 -7.75
C SER A 798 -23.42 19.00 -6.29
N SER A 799 -24.33 19.88 -5.86
CA SER A 799 -24.40 20.39 -4.50
C SER A 799 -25.86 20.60 -4.07
N ALA A 800 -26.29 19.99 -2.97
CA ALA A 800 -27.70 19.95 -2.57
C ALA A 800 -27.97 20.11 -1.06
N THR A 801 -28.50 21.26 -0.68
CA THR A 801 -29.08 21.49 0.67
C THR A 801 -30.59 21.18 0.69
N THR A 802 -30.99 20.23 1.55
CA THR A 802 -32.36 19.73 1.67
C THR A 802 -32.93 19.92 3.07
N LEU A 803 -34.03 20.67 3.18
CA LEU A 803 -34.82 20.83 4.41
C LEU A 803 -36.21 20.19 4.25
N PRO A 804 -36.86 19.72 5.34
CA PRO A 804 -38.11 19.00 5.26
C PRO A 804 -39.34 19.91 5.31
N SER A 805 -40.47 19.42 4.78
CA SER A 805 -41.73 20.16 4.77
C SER A 805 -42.32 20.32 6.18
N GLY A 806 -42.60 21.57 6.60
CA GLY A 806 -43.17 21.88 7.91
C GLY A 806 -42.14 22.27 8.98
N PHE A 807 -40.85 22.18 8.66
CA PHE A 807 -39.76 22.66 9.50
C PHE A 807 -39.90 24.16 9.81
N THR A 808 -39.66 24.56 11.06
CA THR A 808 -39.70 25.96 11.51
C THR A 808 -38.38 26.31 12.18
N ILE A 809 -37.76 27.41 11.74
CA ILE A 809 -36.52 27.95 12.33
C ILE A 809 -36.87 29.25 13.06
N ALA A 810 -36.48 29.34 14.34
CA ALA A 810 -36.66 30.50 15.21
C ALA A 810 -35.29 30.98 15.71
N ALA A 811 -34.52 31.57 14.81
CA ALA A 811 -33.23 32.19 15.07
C ALA A 811 -33.38 33.57 15.72
N THR A 812 -32.49 33.95 16.65
CA THR A 812 -32.39 35.35 17.13
C THR A 812 -31.53 36.23 16.23
N GLY A 813 -30.65 35.64 15.43
CA GLY A 813 -29.76 36.31 14.49
C GLY A 813 -30.07 35.98 13.03
N ILE A 814 -29.07 35.49 12.29
CA ILE A 814 -29.11 35.25 10.84
C ILE A 814 -29.50 33.80 10.54
N VAL A 815 -30.42 33.61 9.57
CA VAL A 815 -30.65 32.31 8.93
C VAL A 815 -30.06 32.31 7.53
N LEU A 816 -29.03 31.49 7.31
CA LEU A 816 -28.35 31.28 6.04
C LEU A 816 -28.61 29.85 5.55
N ILE A 817 -29.25 29.72 4.38
CA ILE A 817 -29.48 28.43 3.73
C ILE A 817 -28.95 28.53 2.30
N THR A 818 -27.90 27.77 1.97
CA THR A 818 -27.18 27.87 0.68
C THR A 818 -26.90 26.52 0.05
N SER A 819 -26.80 26.50 -1.28
CA SER A 819 -26.44 25.33 -2.09
C SER A 819 -25.68 25.85 -3.30
N GLU A 820 -24.37 25.62 -3.35
CA GLU A 820 -23.44 26.25 -4.29
C GLU A 820 -22.57 25.18 -4.98
N ASN A 821 -22.41 25.28 -6.31
CA ASN A 821 -21.65 24.31 -7.11
C ASN A 821 -20.76 25.06 -8.11
N ASP A 822 -19.49 25.19 -7.75
CA ASP A 822 -18.51 26.02 -8.45
C ASP A 822 -17.60 25.19 -9.36
N PHE A 823 -17.10 25.83 -10.42
CA PHE A 823 -16.31 25.18 -11.44
C PHE A 823 -15.21 26.11 -11.99
N PHE A 824 -13.94 25.74 -11.77
CA PHE A 824 -12.78 26.60 -12.03
C PHE A 824 -11.69 25.90 -12.86
N SER A 825 -11.20 26.57 -13.89
CA SER A 825 -9.96 26.14 -14.57
C SER A 825 -8.75 26.63 -13.77
N LEU A 826 -7.84 25.73 -13.40
CA LEU A 826 -6.54 26.09 -12.84
C LEU A 826 -5.66 26.78 -13.91
N ALA A 827 -4.97 27.86 -13.52
CA ALA A 827 -3.98 28.49 -14.39
C ALA A 827 -2.73 27.60 -14.48
N GLY A 828 -2.15 27.45 -15.68
CA GLY A 828 -1.04 26.50 -15.92
C GLY A 828 0.16 26.66 -14.98
N GLY A 829 0.55 27.91 -14.66
CA GLY A 829 1.61 28.19 -13.69
C GLY A 829 1.28 27.92 -12.21
N SER A 830 0.09 27.40 -11.88
CA SER A 830 -0.32 27.00 -10.53
C SER A 830 -0.15 25.49 -10.28
N VAL A 831 -0.22 24.67 -11.33
CA VAL A 831 0.27 23.28 -11.30
C VAL A 831 1.75 23.28 -11.65
N GLY A 832 2.52 22.35 -11.10
CA GLY A 832 3.96 22.27 -11.36
C GLY A 832 4.26 21.81 -12.78
N GLU A 833 4.34 22.74 -13.74
CA GLU A 833 4.62 22.42 -15.15
C GLU A 833 5.92 21.60 -15.30
N PRO A 834 5.93 20.52 -16.10
CA PRO A 834 7.15 19.81 -16.43
C PRO A 834 8.07 20.74 -17.24
N THR A 835 9.19 21.15 -16.66
CA THR A 835 10.08 22.19 -17.21
C THR A 835 10.82 21.85 -18.50
N ASP A 836 10.61 20.63 -19.02
CA ASP A 836 11.42 20.01 -20.05
C ASP A 836 10.93 20.37 -21.46
N ASN A 837 11.04 21.67 -21.77
CA ASN A 837 10.85 22.23 -23.10
C ASN A 837 11.82 21.56 -24.11
N VAL A 838 11.33 20.55 -24.83
CA VAL A 838 12.07 19.94 -25.95
C VAL A 838 12.04 20.91 -27.14
N GLU A 839 12.98 21.87 -27.17
CA GLU A 839 13.21 22.75 -28.32
C GLU A 839 13.64 21.90 -29.54
N ALA A 840 12.66 21.49 -30.34
CA ALA A 840 12.89 20.77 -31.58
C ALA A 840 13.65 21.64 -32.59
N ALA A 841 14.95 21.44 -32.69
CA ALA A 841 15.86 22.23 -33.51
C ALA A 841 15.58 22.06 -35.03
N GLY A 842 14.66 22.88 -35.56
CA GLY A 842 14.33 22.91 -36.98
C GLY A 842 15.55 23.23 -37.86
N GLY A 843 15.84 22.37 -38.83
CA GLY A 843 17.05 22.47 -39.65
C GLY A 843 17.03 23.64 -40.66
N ASP A 844 17.87 24.66 -40.44
CA ASP A 844 18.02 25.79 -41.37
C ASP A 844 18.69 25.38 -42.70
N GLN A 845 17.87 25.29 -43.76
CA GLN A 845 18.31 25.22 -45.15
C GLN A 845 18.79 26.59 -45.68
N ARG A 846 19.93 27.06 -45.14
CA ARG A 846 20.83 28.09 -45.70
C ARG A 846 20.16 29.21 -46.52
N ARG A 847 19.75 30.30 -45.89
CA ARG A 847 19.68 31.62 -46.56
C ARG A 847 20.55 32.70 -45.93
N ARG A 848 20.99 33.65 -46.76
CA ARG A 848 22.17 34.49 -46.50
C ARG A 848 21.83 35.75 -45.69
N ARG A 849 22.65 36.01 -44.66
CA ARG A 849 23.06 37.34 -44.13
C ARG A 849 21.99 38.46 -44.06
N ARG A 850 21.65 38.85 -42.83
CA ARG A 850 21.92 40.24 -42.37
C ARG A 850 22.12 40.26 -40.84
N VAL A 851 22.63 41.37 -40.32
CA VAL A 851 23.04 41.55 -38.91
C VAL A 851 22.43 42.84 -38.37
N GLU A 852 21.62 42.74 -37.31
CA GLU A 852 21.34 43.78 -36.30
C GLU A 852 20.56 43.08 -35.16
N ARG A 853 21.09 42.93 -33.94
CA ARG A 853 21.26 43.91 -32.83
C ARG A 853 19.96 44.19 -32.03
N ARG A 854 19.96 43.76 -30.75
CA ARG A 854 19.30 44.29 -29.52
C ARG A 854 18.00 45.13 -29.71
N CYS A 855 16.92 44.89 -28.97
CA CYS A 855 16.89 44.94 -27.49
C CYS A 855 15.63 44.29 -26.86
N GLN A 856 15.54 44.33 -25.52
CA GLN A 856 14.45 43.80 -24.67
C GLN A 856 13.56 44.96 -24.12
N PRO A 857 12.61 44.81 -23.14
CA PRO A 857 11.20 45.15 -23.39
C PRO A 857 10.59 46.29 -22.52
N ALA A 858 9.39 46.75 -22.91
CA ALA A 858 8.38 47.44 -22.08
C ALA A 858 7.01 47.29 -22.82
N GLN A 859 5.93 46.78 -22.24
CA GLN A 859 5.06 47.29 -21.16
C GLN A 859 4.09 48.45 -21.53
N HIS A 860 2.79 48.11 -21.42
CA HIS A 860 1.68 48.90 -20.89
C HIS A 860 0.88 49.93 -21.74
N CYS A 861 -0.46 49.86 -21.50
CA CYS A 861 -1.52 50.87 -21.64
C CYS A 861 -1.88 51.44 -23.04
N ALA A 862 -3.14 51.76 -23.35
CA ALA A 862 -4.47 51.44 -22.78
C ALA A 862 -5.56 52.08 -23.69
N ARG A 863 -6.87 51.83 -23.41
CA ARG A 863 -8.04 52.67 -23.80
C ARG A 863 -8.41 52.70 -25.31
N ARG A 864 -9.67 52.91 -25.73
CA ARG A 864 -11.03 52.75 -25.12
C ARG A 864 -12.09 52.98 -26.24
N HIS A 865 -13.35 52.58 -25.99
CA HIS A 865 -14.53 52.83 -26.86
C HIS A 865 -14.50 52.11 -28.23
N GLY A 866 -15.63 51.84 -28.89
CA GLY A 866 -17.03 52.06 -28.50
C GLY A 866 -18.01 51.39 -29.49
N CYS A 867 -19.29 51.31 -29.13
CA CYS A 867 -20.33 50.62 -29.90
C CYS A 867 -20.60 51.30 -31.27
N HIS A 868 -20.90 50.51 -32.31
CA HIS A 868 -22.30 50.40 -32.80
C HIS A 868 -22.53 49.25 -33.79
N ALA A 869 -23.81 48.95 -33.98
CA ALA A 869 -24.33 47.71 -34.54
C ALA A 869 -24.78 47.78 -36.03
N LEU A 870 -24.87 46.59 -36.64
CA LEU A 870 -25.92 46.12 -37.59
C LEU A 870 -25.90 46.42 -39.11
N HIS A 871 -26.28 45.33 -39.82
CA HIS A 871 -27.12 45.19 -41.03
C HIS A 871 -26.55 45.00 -42.47
N ASP A 872 -27.22 44.04 -43.14
CA ASP A 872 -27.50 43.82 -44.59
C ASP A 872 -26.45 43.43 -45.64
N ALA A 873 -26.25 42.11 -45.66
CA ALA A 873 -26.37 41.16 -46.79
C ALA A 873 -26.92 41.59 -48.18
N GLU A 874 -26.24 41.11 -49.23
CA GLU A 874 -26.74 40.67 -50.56
C GLU A 874 -25.63 39.81 -51.24
N ARG A 875 -25.78 39.03 -52.33
CA ARG A 875 -26.83 38.07 -52.79
C ARG A 875 -26.32 37.39 -54.11
N ARG A 876 -26.69 36.11 -54.37
CA ARG A 876 -26.77 35.46 -55.72
C ARG A 876 -25.43 35.19 -56.50
N ASP A 877 -25.30 34.31 -57.51
CA ASP A 877 -26.27 33.41 -58.20
C ASP A 877 -25.63 32.25 -59.03
N ARG A 878 -26.43 31.18 -59.29
CA ARG A 878 -26.37 30.20 -60.45
C ARG A 878 -25.11 29.28 -60.57
N TYR A 879 -25.07 28.19 -61.37
CA TYR A 879 -25.84 27.68 -62.54
C TYR A 879 -26.17 26.14 -62.48
N LEU A 880 -27.38 25.76 -62.93
CA LEU A 880 -27.84 24.63 -63.82
C LEU A 880 -27.15 23.22 -63.83
N HIS A 881 -27.78 22.07 -64.21
CA HIS A 881 -29.08 21.78 -64.87
C HIS A 881 -29.55 20.29 -64.75
N ASP A 882 -30.87 20.01 -64.83
CA ASP A 882 -31.59 18.98 -65.66
C ASP A 882 -31.18 17.47 -65.68
N ARG A 883 -32.04 16.41 -65.77
CA ARG A 883 -33.51 16.15 -65.89
C ARG A 883 -33.86 14.82 -65.15
N GLY A 884 -35.11 14.41 -64.88
CA GLY A 884 -36.43 15.07 -65.00
C GLY A 884 -37.59 14.09 -65.36
N GLY A 885 -38.82 14.38 -64.88
CA GLY A 885 -40.08 13.70 -65.25
C GLY A 885 -40.48 12.46 -64.41
N GLN A 886 -41.76 12.07 -64.28
CA GLN A 886 -43.04 12.70 -64.70
C GLN A 886 -44.21 12.21 -63.80
N SER A 887 -45.28 13.00 -63.70
CA SER A 887 -46.56 12.72 -62.99
C SER A 887 -47.66 12.37 -64.05
N PRO A 888 -49.01 12.33 -63.80
CA PRO A 888 -49.81 12.50 -62.56
C PRO A 888 -51.08 11.58 -62.39
N GLY A 889 -51.80 11.75 -61.26
CA GLY A 889 -53.27 11.58 -61.16
C GLY A 889 -53.81 10.39 -60.32
N ARG A 890 -55.07 10.36 -59.84
CA ARG A 890 -56.09 11.43 -59.60
C ARG A 890 -57.32 10.85 -58.85
N SER A 891 -57.80 11.48 -57.75
CA SER A 891 -59.17 11.34 -57.13
C SER A 891 -59.60 9.92 -56.65
N VAL A 892 -60.60 9.69 -55.77
CA VAL A 892 -61.84 10.40 -55.37
C VAL A 892 -62.06 10.37 -53.82
N ASP A 893 -62.96 11.24 -53.34
CA ASP A 893 -63.49 11.54 -51.99
C ASP A 893 -64.05 10.35 -51.17
N LEU A 894 -64.34 10.40 -49.85
CA LEU A 894 -65.14 11.36 -49.03
C LEU A 894 -64.74 11.38 -47.53
N GLY A 895 -64.99 12.48 -46.79
CA GLY A 895 -65.09 12.42 -45.30
C GLY A 895 -64.66 13.61 -44.40
N SER A 896 -65.30 14.78 -44.52
CA SER A 896 -65.56 15.80 -43.46
C SER A 896 -64.51 16.25 -42.38
N CYS A 897 -64.21 17.56 -42.42
CA CYS A 897 -64.18 18.53 -41.30
C CYS A 897 -62.94 18.75 -40.36
N CYS A 898 -62.45 20.02 -40.43
CA CYS A 898 -61.90 20.89 -39.36
C CYS A 898 -60.52 20.63 -38.68
N GLY A 899 -59.72 21.71 -38.58
CA GLY A 899 -58.51 21.81 -37.73
C GLY A 899 -57.37 22.61 -38.37
N ARG A 900 -56.68 23.51 -37.63
CA ARG A 900 -55.64 24.41 -38.20
C ARG A 900 -54.47 24.65 -37.23
N ARG A 901 -53.23 24.49 -37.72
CA ARG A 901 -51.91 24.92 -37.17
C ARG A 901 -51.49 24.37 -35.77
N GLY A 902 -50.22 24.02 -35.50
CA GLY A 902 -49.09 23.79 -36.42
C GLY A 902 -47.72 24.34 -36.01
N VAL A 903 -47.20 24.07 -34.81
CA VAL A 903 -45.78 24.28 -34.42
C VAL A 903 -45.25 23.06 -33.63
N ARG A 904 -43.93 22.82 -33.64
CA ARG A 904 -43.19 21.72 -32.98
C ARG A 904 -42.96 22.04 -31.48
N GLY A 905 -42.62 21.15 -30.54
CA GLY A 905 -42.12 19.74 -30.51
C GLY A 905 -41.00 19.64 -29.44
N PRO A 906 -40.33 18.48 -29.16
CA PRO A 906 -40.61 17.09 -29.54
C PRO A 906 -40.63 16.11 -28.32
N ARG A 907 -40.65 14.79 -28.58
CA ARG A 907 -40.41 13.69 -27.59
C ARG A 907 -39.33 12.73 -28.15
N ARG A 908 -38.66 11.99 -27.24
CA ARG A 908 -37.96 10.68 -27.40
C ARG A 908 -37.46 10.25 -28.79
N ARG A 909 -36.22 9.75 -28.86
CA ARG A 909 -35.88 8.63 -29.77
C ARG A 909 -34.78 7.71 -29.24
N LEU A 910 -34.84 6.45 -29.66
CA LEU A 910 -33.97 5.35 -29.24
C LEU A 910 -33.83 4.38 -30.43
N ARG A 911 -32.68 3.70 -30.56
CA ARG A 911 -32.29 2.60 -31.48
C ARG A 911 -31.80 2.92 -32.92
N ARG A 912 -30.54 2.54 -33.14
CA ARG A 912 -29.94 1.63 -34.16
C ARG A 912 -30.27 1.76 -35.66
N ASN A 913 -29.21 1.70 -36.49
CA ASN A 913 -28.90 0.60 -37.43
C ASN A 913 -27.56 0.88 -38.16
N ASP A 914 -26.89 -0.03 -38.90
CA ASP A 914 -26.66 -1.49 -38.78
C ASP A 914 -25.90 -1.97 -40.05
N HIS A 915 -24.83 -2.76 -39.95
CA HIS A 915 -24.35 -3.63 -41.05
C HIS A 915 -23.45 -4.81 -40.57
N ARG A 916 -24.08 -6.00 -40.50
CA ARG A 916 -23.72 -7.23 -41.27
C ARG A 916 -22.24 -7.68 -41.25
N ARG A 917 -21.88 -8.91 -40.81
CA ARG A 917 -22.58 -10.23 -40.72
C ARG A 917 -21.99 -11.04 -39.51
N TYR A 918 -22.19 -12.32 -39.17
CA TYR A 918 -23.00 -13.52 -39.57
C TYR A 918 -22.88 -14.59 -38.41
N ARG A 919 -23.37 -15.85 -38.35
CA ARG A 919 -24.25 -16.74 -39.16
C ARG A 919 -24.79 -17.93 -38.28
N ARG A 920 -26.03 -17.86 -37.75
CA ARG A 920 -26.93 -19.02 -37.44
C ARG A 920 -26.45 -20.02 -36.33
N GLU A 921 -27.21 -20.94 -35.70
CA GLU A 921 -28.66 -21.31 -35.46
C GLU A 921 -28.65 -22.49 -34.41
N HIS A 922 -29.71 -23.06 -33.79
CA HIS A 922 -31.18 -22.90 -33.82
C HIS A 922 -31.82 -23.52 -32.53
N HIS A 923 -32.72 -22.79 -31.83
CA HIS A 923 -33.99 -23.31 -31.20
C HIS A 923 -33.94 -24.34 -30.02
N ARG A 924 -35.01 -24.61 -29.22
CA ARG A 924 -36.30 -23.93 -28.90
C ARG A 924 -36.86 -24.42 -27.54
N ALA A 925 -37.62 -23.57 -26.83
CA ALA A 925 -38.39 -23.91 -25.62
C ALA A 925 -39.85 -24.30 -25.89
N ARG A 926 -40.59 -24.85 -24.89
CA ARG A 926 -41.89 -24.30 -24.36
C ARG A 926 -42.69 -25.18 -23.35
N ARG A 927 -43.26 -24.49 -22.33
CA ARG A 927 -44.53 -24.76 -21.58
C ARG A 927 -44.62 -26.03 -20.69
N GLY A 928 -45.42 -26.06 -19.60
CA GLY A 928 -46.15 -24.97 -18.92
C GLY A 928 -47.27 -25.42 -17.95
N GLU A 929 -47.73 -24.49 -17.08
CA GLU A 929 -48.98 -24.48 -16.27
C GLU A 929 -49.04 -25.23 -14.90
N HIS A 930 -50.14 -25.02 -14.16
CA HIS A 930 -50.34 -25.04 -12.69
C HIS A 930 -51.65 -25.83 -12.33
N PRO A 931 -52.21 -25.91 -11.08
CA PRO A 931 -51.70 -25.82 -9.68
C PRO A 931 -52.32 -26.88 -8.68
N ARG A 932 -52.00 -26.78 -7.35
CA ARG A 932 -52.85 -27.05 -6.11
C ARG A 932 -52.44 -28.14 -5.06
N ARG A 933 -51.98 -27.65 -3.88
CA ARG A 933 -52.35 -27.94 -2.44
C ARG A 933 -52.48 -29.36 -1.80
N ARG A 934 -51.91 -29.46 -0.56
CA ARG A 934 -52.16 -30.37 0.61
C ARG A 934 -51.59 -31.81 0.52
N ARG A 935 -50.79 -32.30 1.50
CA ARG A 935 -51.08 -32.88 2.86
C ARG A 935 -51.94 -34.16 2.79
N LEU A 936 -51.70 -35.25 3.54
CA LEU A 936 -50.84 -35.54 4.73
C LEU A 936 -50.59 -37.08 4.82
N ASP A 937 -49.77 -37.59 5.75
CA ASP A 937 -50.18 -38.63 6.75
C ASP A 937 -49.10 -39.05 7.79
N ARG A 938 -49.54 -39.78 8.83
CA ARG A 938 -48.83 -40.29 10.05
C ARG A 938 -49.28 -41.77 10.28
N PRO A 939 -49.26 -42.49 11.45
CA PRO A 939 -49.07 -42.18 12.89
C PRO A 939 -48.05 -43.17 13.56
N PRO A 940 -48.11 -43.65 14.83
CA PRO A 940 -48.73 -43.20 16.12
C PRO A 940 -47.69 -42.83 17.22
N THR A 941 -47.94 -41.92 18.19
CA THR A 941 -48.64 -41.99 19.52
C THR A 941 -47.98 -42.95 20.54
N ASP A 942 -47.81 -42.64 21.85
CA ASP A 942 -48.68 -41.93 22.84
C ASP A 942 -47.95 -40.92 23.79
N GLU A 943 -48.68 -40.37 24.78
CA GLU A 943 -48.35 -39.33 25.80
C GLU A 943 -47.95 -39.94 27.20
N PRO A 944 -47.60 -39.21 28.31
CA PRO A 944 -47.93 -37.80 28.69
C PRO A 944 -46.92 -36.92 29.51
N HIS A 945 -47.29 -35.63 29.63
CA HIS A 945 -47.17 -34.65 30.75
C HIS A 945 -45.86 -34.30 31.56
N TRP A 946 -45.60 -32.98 31.58
CA TRP A 946 -45.12 -32.07 32.67
C TRP A 946 -43.77 -32.26 33.43
N ASN A 947 -42.97 -31.18 33.32
CA ASN A 947 -42.06 -30.52 34.27
C ASN A 947 -40.77 -31.15 34.87
N ASP A 948 -39.75 -30.28 34.83
CA ASP A 948 -38.74 -29.91 35.84
C ASP A 948 -37.59 -30.85 36.30
N GLU A 949 -36.41 -30.22 36.25
CA GLU A 949 -35.24 -30.32 37.14
C GLU A 949 -34.35 -31.59 37.26
N CYS A 950 -33.04 -31.30 37.19
CA CYS A 950 -31.96 -31.80 38.04
C CYS A 950 -31.62 -33.31 38.13
N ALA A 951 -30.58 -33.63 37.35
CA ALA A 951 -29.28 -34.09 37.87
C ALA A 951 -29.00 -35.60 38.14
N VAL A 952 -27.99 -36.09 37.40
CA VAL A 952 -26.77 -36.76 37.92
C VAL A 952 -26.94 -38.08 38.72
N LEU A 953 -26.73 -39.23 38.06
CA LEU A 953 -25.63 -40.17 38.38
C LEU A 953 -25.47 -41.36 37.39
N ARG A 954 -24.29 -42.00 37.48
CA ARG A 954 -23.85 -43.28 36.85
C ARG A 954 -24.44 -44.49 37.63
N PRO A 955 -24.31 -45.81 37.25
CA PRO A 955 -23.20 -46.39 36.46
C PRO A 955 -23.34 -47.74 35.68
N ARG A 956 -22.24 -48.08 34.96
CA ARG A 956 -21.65 -49.44 34.72
C ARG A 956 -22.22 -50.35 33.58
N PRO A 957 -21.45 -51.39 33.13
CA PRO A 957 -21.37 -51.77 31.70
C PRO A 957 -21.51 -53.29 31.42
N HIS A 958 -21.19 -53.78 30.20
CA HIS A 958 -20.65 -55.14 29.99
C HIS A 958 -19.76 -55.28 28.72
N ARG A 959 -19.13 -56.46 28.52
CA ARG A 959 -18.18 -56.85 27.44
C ARG A 959 -18.78 -57.97 26.56
N GLY A 960 -18.32 -58.18 25.31
CA GLY A 960 -18.55 -59.46 24.60
C GLY A 960 -18.10 -59.54 23.13
N ALA A 961 -17.18 -60.46 22.79
CA ALA A 961 -16.37 -60.45 21.56
C ALA A 961 -16.76 -61.43 20.41
N ARG A 962 -16.37 -61.06 19.17
CA ARG A 962 -15.72 -61.87 18.09
C ARG A 962 -16.48 -62.85 17.14
N ARG A 963 -15.98 -62.85 15.86
CA ARG A 963 -16.07 -63.82 14.72
C ARG A 963 -17.38 -63.86 13.89
N GLY A 964 -17.35 -64.08 12.56
CA GLY A 964 -16.22 -64.12 11.58
C GLY A 964 -16.53 -64.82 10.23
N GLY A 965 -15.66 -64.63 9.20
CA GLY A 965 -15.68 -65.29 7.87
C GLY A 965 -16.26 -64.45 6.70
N GLY A 966 -15.90 -64.63 5.42
CA GLY A 966 -14.80 -65.42 4.80
C GLY A 966 -15.02 -65.74 3.30
N HIS A 967 -13.96 -65.64 2.46
CA HIS A 967 -13.68 -66.29 1.15
C HIS A 967 -12.47 -65.56 0.49
N ASP A 968 -11.34 -66.18 0.11
CA ASP A 968 -11.07 -67.18 -0.98
C ASP A 968 -11.04 -66.53 -2.37
N LEU A 969 -10.04 -66.67 -3.27
CA LEU A 969 -8.72 -67.36 -3.38
C LEU A 969 -7.81 -66.51 -4.35
N ARG A 970 -6.57 -66.79 -4.85
CA ARG A 970 -5.57 -67.91 -4.91
C ARG A 970 -4.15 -67.25 -5.17
N HIS A 971 -3.02 -67.81 -5.64
CA HIS A 971 -2.61 -69.12 -6.22
C HIS A 971 -1.12 -69.50 -5.85
N GLU A 972 -0.23 -69.73 -6.82
CA GLU A 972 1.15 -70.31 -6.79
C GLU A 972 2.29 -69.30 -7.14
N SER A 973 3.59 -69.50 -6.87
CA SER A 973 4.37 -70.58 -6.20
C SER A 973 5.85 -70.19 -5.91
N ALA A 974 6.49 -70.81 -4.88
CA ALA A 974 7.92 -71.25 -4.70
C ALA A 974 9.11 -70.32 -5.09
N ASP A 975 10.34 -70.39 -4.56
CA ASP A 975 11.09 -71.04 -3.44
C ASP A 975 12.49 -70.33 -3.45
N ASP A 976 13.49 -70.43 -2.55
CA ASP A 976 13.73 -70.76 -1.14
C ASP A 976 15.30 -70.70 -0.94
N ARG A 977 15.81 -70.57 0.29
CA ARG A 977 17.18 -70.86 0.79
C ARG A 977 18.49 -70.17 0.27
N LEU A 978 19.06 -69.36 1.19
CA LEU A 978 20.39 -69.52 1.86
C LEU A 978 21.78 -69.33 1.16
N ARG A 979 22.61 -68.53 1.87
CA ARG A 979 24.07 -68.66 2.20
C ARG A 979 25.19 -68.22 1.23
N ARG A 980 26.01 -67.30 1.77
CA ARG A 980 27.51 -67.18 1.74
C ARG A 980 28.30 -67.81 0.57
N ASN A 981 29.10 -67.00 -0.15
CA ASN A 981 30.58 -67.00 -0.02
C ASN A 981 31.30 -65.97 -0.92
N ASP A 982 32.49 -65.58 -0.49
CA ASP A 982 33.60 -64.90 -1.21
C ASP A 982 34.76 -65.94 -1.35
N PRO A 983 35.89 -65.81 -2.10
CA PRO A 983 36.34 -64.81 -3.09
C PRO A 983 36.91 -65.39 -4.43
N ARG A 984 37.37 -64.51 -5.37
CA ARG A 984 38.74 -64.48 -6.00
C ARG A 984 38.85 -63.88 -7.44
N ARG A 985 40.06 -63.40 -7.77
CA ARG A 985 40.62 -62.85 -9.07
C ARG A 985 41.02 -64.00 -10.06
N PRO A 986 41.68 -63.84 -11.26
CA PRO A 986 42.38 -62.69 -11.95
C PRO A 986 42.05 -62.52 -13.47
N LYS A 987 42.69 -61.73 -14.38
CA LYS A 987 44.11 -61.48 -14.82
C LYS A 987 44.24 -60.15 -15.64
N CYS A 988 45.33 -59.37 -15.57
CA CYS A 988 46.54 -59.25 -16.48
C CYS A 988 46.26 -58.86 -17.97
N HIS A 989 47.05 -58.03 -18.69
CA HIS A 989 48.54 -57.95 -18.78
C HIS A 989 49.13 -56.63 -19.35
N HIS A 990 50.31 -56.21 -18.86
CA HIS A 990 51.46 -55.52 -19.54
C HIS A 990 51.28 -54.17 -20.33
N ARG A 991 52.32 -53.36 -20.68
CA ARG A 991 53.82 -53.39 -20.64
C ARG A 991 54.33 -51.97 -20.18
N ARG A 992 55.39 -51.79 -19.36
CA ARG A 992 56.86 -51.64 -19.66
C ARG A 992 57.26 -50.37 -20.47
N GLU A 993 58.37 -49.64 -20.21
CA GLU A 993 59.48 -49.76 -19.22
C GLU A 993 59.72 -48.49 -18.35
N SER A 994 60.95 -47.94 -18.26
CA SER A 994 61.36 -46.96 -17.22
C SER A 994 62.70 -46.22 -17.50
N ALA A 995 63.22 -45.49 -16.50
CA ALA A 995 64.52 -44.76 -16.41
C ALA A 995 64.57 -43.35 -17.11
N ARG A 996 65.47 -42.40 -16.76
CA ARG A 996 66.70 -42.46 -15.91
C ARG A 996 67.07 -41.08 -15.29
N SER A 997 67.58 -41.11 -14.04
CA SER A 997 68.53 -40.18 -13.37
C SER A 997 68.67 -38.67 -13.73
N GLY A 998 68.61 -37.80 -12.71
CA GLY A 998 69.21 -36.44 -12.70
C GLY A 998 69.65 -36.03 -11.28
N ARG A 999 70.84 -35.43 -11.11
CA ARG A 999 71.46 -35.13 -9.79
C ARG A 999 71.58 -33.63 -9.51
N ALA A 1000 71.34 -33.25 -8.24
CA ALA A 1000 71.98 -32.12 -7.52
C ALA A 1000 71.61 -30.68 -7.99
N ARG A 1001 71.83 -29.60 -7.21
CA ARG A 1001 72.51 -29.43 -5.90
C ARG A 1001 71.96 -28.19 -5.15
N ARG A 1002 72.05 -28.23 -3.80
CA ARG A 1002 72.14 -27.14 -2.78
C ARG A 1002 72.02 -25.66 -3.24
N ARG A 1003 71.39 -24.76 -2.47
CA ARG A 1003 71.72 -24.35 -1.07
C ARG A 1003 70.47 -23.82 -0.30
N ASP A 1004 70.35 -24.06 1.01
CA ASP A 1004 70.55 -23.10 2.13
C ASP A 1004 69.79 -21.74 1.95
N ARG A 1005 69.00 -21.21 2.92
CA ARG A 1005 68.77 -21.64 4.32
C ARG A 1005 67.54 -20.96 4.99
N SER A 1006 67.04 -21.56 6.09
CA SER A 1006 66.36 -20.96 7.28
C SER A 1006 65.38 -19.77 7.11
N ARG A 1007 64.09 -19.87 7.51
CA ARG A 1007 63.53 -19.85 8.90
C ARG A 1007 63.74 -18.52 9.65
N LEU A 1008 62.84 -18.01 10.52
CA LEU A 1008 61.37 -18.15 10.76
C LEU A 1008 61.01 -17.19 11.94
N ARG A 1009 59.79 -16.63 11.98
CA ARG A 1009 59.19 -15.81 13.08
C ARG A 1009 59.81 -14.40 13.25
N ALA A 1010 59.11 -13.28 13.54
CA ALA A 1010 57.79 -12.93 14.10
C ALA A 1010 57.75 -12.56 15.60
N TRP A 1011 56.69 -11.81 15.97
CA TRP A 1011 56.20 -11.36 17.29
C TRP A 1011 56.53 -9.93 17.81
N LEU A 1012 55.44 -9.15 17.91
CA LEU A 1012 55.02 -8.14 18.92
C LEU A 1012 55.60 -6.70 19.05
N HIS A 1013 54.62 -5.78 19.05
CA HIS A 1013 54.40 -4.58 19.88
C HIS A 1013 55.11 -4.49 21.27
N PRO A 1014 55.19 -3.31 21.95
CA PRO A 1014 54.26 -2.17 21.85
C PRO A 1014 54.82 -0.73 21.92
N GLY A 1015 53.93 0.27 21.81
CA GLY A 1015 53.81 1.29 22.88
C GLY A 1015 54.20 2.76 22.62
N HIS A 1016 53.16 3.60 22.45
CA HIS A 1016 53.00 4.96 23.05
C HIS A 1016 53.90 6.17 22.68
N ARG A 1017 53.21 7.34 22.62
CA ARG A 1017 53.66 8.72 22.95
C ARG A 1017 54.68 9.37 21.98
N ARG A 1018 54.71 10.70 21.77
CA ARG A 1018 53.75 11.82 21.96
C ARG A 1018 54.32 13.07 21.20
N LEU A 1019 53.49 14.11 21.00
CA LEU A 1019 53.86 15.52 20.75
C LEU A 1019 54.57 15.96 19.43
N GLU A 1020 53.88 16.86 18.72
CA GLU A 1020 54.33 18.22 18.31
C GLU A 1020 55.30 18.57 17.13
N ARG A 1021 54.84 19.61 16.40
CA ARG A 1021 55.54 20.79 15.83
C ARG A 1021 56.49 20.69 14.61
N HIS A 1022 55.91 21.04 13.46
CA HIS A 1022 56.27 22.21 12.63
C HIS A 1022 57.74 22.52 12.26
N ARG A 1023 58.05 22.36 10.96
CA ARG A 1023 58.58 23.43 10.05
C ARG A 1023 57.86 23.23 8.68
N ARG A 1024 57.20 24.19 8.00
CA ARG A 1024 57.49 25.58 7.58
C ARG A 1024 58.73 25.69 6.67
N ARG A 1025 58.70 26.36 5.50
CA ARG A 1025 57.62 27.03 4.74
C ARG A 1025 58.15 27.45 3.34
N HIS A 1026 57.29 27.66 2.33
CA HIS A 1026 57.40 28.72 1.30
C HIS A 1026 56.05 28.85 0.57
N HIS A 1027 55.38 30.02 0.61
CA HIS A 1027 55.24 31.05 -0.46
C HIS A 1027 54.12 30.72 -1.48
N ARG A 1028 53.17 31.60 -1.86
CA ARG A 1028 52.89 33.05 -1.63
C ARG A 1028 51.34 33.26 -1.49
N GLU A 1029 50.72 34.16 -0.70
CA GLU A 1029 50.91 35.61 -0.38
C GLU A 1029 49.98 36.51 -1.24
N ARG A 1030 49.20 37.50 -0.74
CA ARG A 1030 48.86 37.97 0.65
C ARG A 1030 47.34 38.37 0.73
N GLU A 1031 46.73 39.39 1.40
CA GLU A 1031 47.14 40.60 2.17
C GLU A 1031 46.28 40.87 3.46
N ARG A 1032 45.31 41.83 3.51
CA ARG A 1032 44.93 42.52 4.78
C ARG A 1032 43.49 43.07 5.01
N GLN A 1033 42.97 42.86 6.23
CA GLN A 1033 42.85 43.80 7.41
C GLN A 1033 42.37 45.28 7.19
N ARG A 1034 41.70 46.02 8.11
CA ARG A 1034 41.07 45.82 9.47
C ARG A 1034 40.38 47.14 9.99
N HIS A 1035 39.63 47.04 11.12
CA HIS A 1035 39.45 48.00 12.25
C HIS A 1035 38.32 49.08 12.30
N LEU A 1036 37.65 49.14 13.49
CA LEU A 1036 37.08 50.30 14.24
C LEU A 1036 35.77 50.98 13.71
N ASP A 1037 34.81 51.49 14.51
CA ASP A 1037 34.53 51.41 15.98
C ASP A 1037 33.05 51.81 16.32
N ARG A 1038 32.48 51.33 17.46
CA ARG A 1038 31.21 51.78 18.15
C ARG A 1038 29.85 51.59 17.41
N ARG A 1039 28.66 51.46 18.05
CA ARG A 1039 28.20 51.55 19.47
C ARG A 1039 26.83 50.82 19.69
N LEU A 1040 26.54 50.41 20.95
CA LEU A 1040 25.21 50.17 21.60
C LEU A 1040 24.28 48.98 21.19
N LEU A 1041 24.37 47.87 21.98
CA LEU A 1041 23.36 47.25 22.89
C LEU A 1041 21.88 46.95 22.46
N PRO A 1042 21.18 45.95 23.09
CA PRO A 1042 20.62 44.83 22.32
C PRO A 1042 19.15 44.41 22.64
N ARG A 1043 18.63 43.48 21.81
CA ARG A 1043 17.55 42.48 22.02
C ARG A 1043 17.36 41.71 20.68
N ALA A 1044 16.92 40.47 20.58
CA ALA A 1044 16.83 39.33 21.51
C ALA A 1044 16.63 38.03 20.69
N HIS A 1045 16.73 36.86 21.35
CA HIS A 1045 16.35 35.51 20.88
C HIS A 1045 17.16 34.84 19.74
N ALA A 1046 17.56 33.60 20.05
CA ALA A 1046 17.72 32.47 19.12
C ALA A 1046 16.33 31.77 19.00
N ASP A 1047 16.08 30.73 18.21
CA ASP A 1047 16.92 29.66 17.65
C ASP A 1047 16.69 29.56 16.12
N ASP A 1048 17.71 29.35 15.29
CA ASP A 1048 18.56 28.15 15.04
C ASP A 1048 17.95 27.24 13.95
N ARG A 1049 18.80 26.78 13.02
CA ARG A 1049 18.37 26.17 11.75
C ARG A 1049 19.42 25.20 11.23
N GLU A 1050 18.94 24.07 10.68
CA GLU A 1050 19.69 23.10 9.87
C GLU A 1050 20.84 22.38 10.58
N HIS A 1051 20.75 21.03 10.68
CA HIS A 1051 21.80 20.03 10.36
C HIS A 1051 21.48 18.65 10.99
N ARG A 1052 21.70 17.51 10.32
CA ARG A 1052 21.97 17.27 8.89
C ARG A 1052 21.81 15.80 8.53
#